data_AF-A0A5E4YA57-F1
#
_entry.id   AF-A0A5E4YA57-F1
#
_cell.length_a   1.000
_cell.length_b   1.000
_cell.length_c   1.000
_cell.angle_alpha   90.00
_cell.angle_beta   90.00
_cell.angle_gamma   90.00
#
_symmetry.space_group_name_H-M   'P 1'
#
loop_
_entity.id
_entity.type
_entity.pdbx_description
1 polymer ?
#
loop_
_entity_poly.entity_id
_entity_poly.type
_entity_poly.pdbx_seq_one_letter_code
_entity_poly.pdbx_strand_id
1 'polypeptide(L)'
;MQKNHPKSNVLRQTKVCVAAAAVVTAVLPVYVQAQAVPQQLAQWEINRNDRISEIASAIGGLRGDIDRARITSRFADGIDIQLSLVNKVVADAVGNEDREKSFRHLASSIADDLKIEDALLTDAGRKQKLALSALKEKLEEAAAAAGGGRQDDIDRAQKALETEVAKHARFLADSEQALEALKREARLLGTKRDRVQGVTSEVELNGLTNTRQLRVTTSNVATLGGALTWSDRHLTNFMGADATTDTHNALGKDSILEFTRRSGEESDAIGGTGGVRDVGTLHARGSADHDVRVDGGTLNVHRKIGGEGRLGVTVGKGGTLHFADGGIGVSSDAKDVTLWAGRSEKGSPEGGAIEFGKHTSAGTATIILKKGGSLHFAEGANAGVSDIDIAQGASATFHSANAAIASIQNDGTLTLQAGSKAGRADIVNQSGALATFRNADLQRAELVNLGTTHLERTAGGSATLINGVDAHVDVLDSDLQQLGLANVGVVTLRGNTQARDAKIEMLGGKLNIADIEATASEGKPDKTLSLGSLSGIGKVVTGQTKLVLGERNEDDRFDGEILREEASSGDQSNTLRRATRSTKRSAVLTGASVVKVGTGDLTLGGDQRGVDSLRVEGGSVTAAHANALGSGTVTVTDKGGVKLASDVDGVNHIDNAGRIDLGTNKLAVQKYTSKAGAKISSHVSRVGDNVAGGAIQVSEDSDFTNTAIDVTVANDIALAEVQDKLGVVSVAEGKTAKLGKVTIGSIVGGKTVDPTDPTTTTDPTDPTDPTDPSNPSVVVTSQNVVQYLATDGNYSANERAVLASVDGVTVGDLTSGRIGGKVLSEMALQTAGSDEQRRSASLLSGESLVNNALAAQGATTAFQRGMQSRMLAGGAMFGDKTANGANADSYGIAGWASFSGGNTSQRSDALSFDVRGIDGAIGVDKRIGSNTVVGASIGMGNQNSKAKSMPGESKINSVSVGLYGSYLNDANLFVGGGVSYTRHSVTTDRTVAARDASARLSGKTSGNTLGAFGEIGKRLDVAGFNVDPSVGVRLASTRLNAFDETNRDGAGNDGLKVGAQSQTSARSVLGVRLSRDVIDFDGGKVTPMLRLAYEHEFGNTQTSLTNSLYGAPRAFSVKGAKLGRDVFTADLGVDLQLKKRFNLHVGGNVSVRQGERAVGGGISAKYRF
;
A
#
# COMPACT_ATOMS: atom_id res chain seq x y z
N MET A 1 39.88 -12.92 2.64
CA MET A 1 39.99 -12.25 1.32
C MET A 1 39.44 -10.85 1.46
N GLN A 2 40.27 -9.84 1.18
CA GLN A 2 40.03 -8.45 1.52
C GLN A 2 39.44 -7.66 0.35
N LYS A 3 38.49 -6.79 0.71
CA LYS A 3 38.27 -5.42 0.21
C LYS A 3 37.51 -5.20 -1.10
N ASN A 4 36.35 -4.58 -0.90
CA ASN A 4 35.65 -3.71 -1.85
C ASN A 4 36.17 -2.26 -1.73
N HIS A 5 35.90 -1.47 -2.79
CA HIS A 5 36.15 -0.03 -3.04
C HIS A 5 37.38 0.34 -3.91
N PRO A 6 37.36 1.45 -4.68
CA PRO A 6 36.25 2.05 -5.48
C PRO A 6 36.69 2.70 -6.83
N LYS A 7 35.71 3.06 -7.67
CA LYS A 7 35.60 4.20 -8.63
C LYS A 7 36.77 4.56 -9.58
N SER A 8 36.50 4.55 -10.90
CA SER A 8 36.89 5.64 -11.83
C SER A 8 36.35 5.43 -13.26
N ASN A 9 35.42 6.30 -13.65
CA ASN A 9 35.41 7.11 -14.88
C ASN A 9 36.23 6.73 -16.13
N VAL A 10 35.56 6.92 -17.27
CA VAL A 10 36.05 7.37 -18.60
C VAL A 10 36.58 6.26 -19.52
N LEU A 11 35.71 5.90 -20.47
CA LEU A 11 36.06 5.18 -21.70
C LEU A 11 36.23 6.20 -22.84
N ARG A 12 37.46 6.38 -23.31
CA ARG A 12 37.74 6.74 -24.70
C ARG A 12 39.07 6.13 -25.17
N GLN A 13 38.97 5.49 -26.34
CA GLN A 13 40.01 5.25 -27.36
C GLN A 13 41.03 4.12 -27.03
N THR A 14 41.50 3.27 -27.96
CA THR A 14 41.70 3.39 -29.42
C THR A 14 42.07 1.97 -29.95
N LYS A 15 41.49 1.48 -31.07
CA LYS A 15 42.13 1.27 -32.41
C LYS A 15 43.13 0.07 -32.49
N VAL A 16 43.32 -0.71 -33.57
CA VAL A 16 42.96 -0.66 -35.00
C VAL A 16 43.48 -1.94 -35.69
N CYS A 17 42.86 -2.36 -36.80
CA CYS A 17 43.46 -2.86 -38.07
C CYS A 17 42.26 -3.14 -39.04
N VAL A 18 41.84 -2.23 -39.94
CA VAL A 18 42.40 -1.72 -41.22
C VAL A 18 42.44 -2.74 -42.36
N ALA A 19 41.54 -2.56 -43.34
CA ALA A 19 41.80 -2.33 -44.79
C ALA A 19 40.46 -2.40 -45.56
N ALA A 20 39.87 -1.28 -45.99
CA ALA A 20 39.98 -0.64 -47.33
C ALA A 20 39.15 -1.32 -48.43
N ALA A 21 38.59 -0.66 -49.46
CA ALA A 21 38.05 0.68 -49.71
C ALA A 21 37.40 0.55 -51.12
N ALA A 22 36.18 1.05 -51.34
CA ALA A 22 35.70 1.40 -52.68
C ALA A 22 34.49 2.33 -52.61
N VAL A 23 34.68 3.56 -53.10
CA VAL A 23 33.69 4.59 -53.41
C VAL A 23 33.26 4.39 -54.86
N VAL A 24 31.96 4.32 -55.17
CA VAL A 24 31.45 4.73 -56.49
C VAL A 24 30.06 5.38 -56.37
N THR A 25 29.98 6.47 -57.12
CA THR A 25 28.97 7.46 -57.45
C THR A 25 27.59 6.97 -57.89
N ALA A 26 26.60 7.85 -57.65
CA ALA A 26 25.30 7.89 -58.29
C ALA A 26 25.37 7.94 -59.82
N VAL A 27 24.55 7.12 -60.49
CA VAL A 27 24.16 7.27 -61.90
C VAL A 27 22.69 6.87 -62.05
N LEU A 28 21.92 7.75 -62.68
CA LEU A 28 20.54 7.56 -63.12
C LEU A 28 20.42 6.32 -64.03
N PRO A 29 19.40 5.46 -63.88
CA PRO A 29 19.13 4.45 -64.89
C PRO A 29 18.37 5.08 -66.07
N VAL A 30 19.10 5.17 -67.18
CA VAL A 30 18.53 5.30 -68.52
C VAL A 30 17.65 4.09 -68.79
N TYR A 31 16.45 4.36 -69.28
CA TYR A 31 15.48 3.40 -69.79
C TYR A 31 16.14 2.40 -70.74
N VAL A 32 16.20 1.13 -70.31
CA VAL A 32 16.29 0.00 -71.22
C VAL A 32 14.84 -0.38 -71.55
N GLN A 33 14.44 -0.17 -72.80
CA GLN A 33 13.24 -0.80 -73.36
C GLN A 33 13.44 -2.32 -73.32
N ALA A 34 13.06 -2.94 -72.20
CA ALA A 34 12.54 -4.29 -72.27
C ALA A 34 11.18 -4.16 -72.95
N GLN A 35 11.01 -4.80 -74.10
CA GLN A 35 9.69 -5.07 -74.65
C GLN A 35 8.88 -5.75 -73.54
N ALA A 36 8.02 -4.98 -72.88
CA ALA A 36 7.00 -5.52 -72.02
C ALA A 36 6.12 -6.36 -72.93
N VAL A 37 6.28 -7.68 -72.83
CA VAL A 37 5.21 -8.62 -73.17
C VAL A 37 3.96 -8.03 -72.53
N PRO A 38 2.88 -7.72 -73.28
CA PRO A 38 1.67 -7.19 -72.69
C PRO A 38 1.24 -8.18 -71.60
N GLN A 39 1.32 -7.76 -70.33
CA GLN A 39 0.71 -8.52 -69.25
C GLN A 39 -0.76 -8.61 -69.62
N GLN A 40 -1.22 -9.83 -69.86
CA GLN A 40 -2.60 -10.12 -70.16
C GLN A 40 -3.41 -9.58 -68.98
N LEU A 41 -4.23 -8.56 -69.23
CA LEU A 41 -5.04 -7.92 -68.19
C LEU A 41 -5.80 -9.00 -67.43
N ALA A 42 -5.80 -8.90 -66.10
CA ALA A 42 -6.58 -9.83 -65.29
C ALA A 42 -8.07 -9.65 -65.63
N GLN A 43 -8.87 -10.72 -65.54
CA GLN A 43 -10.26 -10.71 -65.96
C GLN A 43 -11.09 -9.59 -65.29
N TRP A 44 -10.79 -9.25 -64.03
CA TRP A 44 -11.47 -8.17 -63.32
C TRP A 44 -11.14 -6.77 -63.89
N GLU A 45 -9.92 -6.54 -64.39
CA GLU A 45 -9.53 -5.27 -65.02
C GLU A 45 -10.25 -5.08 -66.36
N ILE A 46 -10.42 -6.17 -67.10
CA ILE A 46 -11.22 -6.21 -68.34
C ILE A 46 -12.66 -5.83 -68.02
N ASN A 47 -13.30 -6.53 -67.07
CA ASN A 47 -14.69 -6.26 -66.68
C ASN A 47 -14.89 -4.80 -66.19
N ARG A 48 -13.93 -4.26 -65.42
CA ARG A 48 -13.95 -2.85 -64.97
C ARG A 48 -13.87 -1.89 -66.17
N ASN A 49 -12.92 -2.11 -67.07
CA ASN A 49 -12.68 -1.23 -68.21
C ASN A 49 -13.84 -1.27 -69.22
N ASP A 50 -14.42 -2.45 -69.45
CA ASP A 50 -15.61 -2.63 -70.28
C ASP A 50 -16.79 -1.84 -69.72
N ARG A 51 -17.00 -1.91 -68.41
CA ARG A 51 -18.04 -1.13 -67.73
C ARG A 51 -17.82 0.37 -67.82
N ILE A 52 -16.57 0.85 -67.68
CA ILE A 52 -16.23 2.28 -67.85
C ILE A 52 -16.54 2.72 -69.30
N SER A 53 -16.18 1.90 -70.28
CA SER A 53 -16.45 2.15 -71.70
C SER A 53 -17.95 2.22 -72.00
N GLU A 54 -18.74 1.27 -71.48
CA GLU A 54 -20.21 1.26 -71.58
C GLU A 54 -20.81 2.56 -71.03
N ILE A 55 -20.40 2.98 -69.84
CA ILE A 55 -20.90 4.22 -69.21
C ILE A 55 -20.45 5.46 -70.02
N ALA A 56 -19.22 5.48 -70.52
CA ALA A 56 -18.71 6.59 -71.33
C ALA A 56 -19.50 6.73 -72.64
N SER A 57 -19.85 5.62 -73.30
CA SER A 57 -20.73 5.60 -74.47
C SER A 57 -22.13 6.12 -74.15
N ALA A 58 -22.72 5.71 -73.02
CA ALA A 58 -24.03 6.21 -72.59
C ALA A 58 -24.02 7.73 -72.33
N ILE A 59 -22.99 8.27 -71.66
CA ILE A 59 -22.81 9.72 -71.46
C ILE A 59 -22.67 10.44 -72.80
N GLY A 60 -21.95 9.85 -73.77
CA GLY A 60 -21.81 10.37 -75.12
C GLY A 60 -23.15 10.54 -75.85
N GLY A 61 -24.02 9.53 -75.77
CA GLY A 61 -25.38 9.59 -76.33
C GLY A 61 -26.24 10.68 -75.69
N LEU A 62 -26.25 10.75 -74.35
CA LEU A 62 -26.99 11.75 -73.58
C LEU A 62 -26.58 13.19 -73.88
N ARG A 63 -25.33 13.45 -74.26
CA ARG A 63 -24.86 14.80 -74.60
C ARG A 63 -25.67 15.39 -75.76
N GLY A 64 -25.96 14.58 -76.78
CA GLY A 64 -26.80 15.00 -77.92
C GLY A 64 -28.25 15.28 -77.52
N ASP A 65 -28.82 14.47 -76.62
CA ASP A 65 -30.17 14.69 -76.10
C ASP A 65 -30.27 15.94 -75.22
N ILE A 66 -29.28 16.18 -74.36
CA ILE A 66 -29.20 17.38 -73.52
C ILE A 66 -29.11 18.64 -74.38
N ASP A 67 -28.32 18.61 -75.46
CA ASP A 67 -28.18 19.76 -76.36
C ASP A 67 -29.50 20.05 -77.09
N ARG A 68 -30.21 19.03 -77.61
CA ARG A 68 -31.57 19.19 -78.19
C ARG A 68 -32.59 19.67 -77.17
N ALA A 69 -32.59 19.14 -75.95
CA ALA A 69 -33.50 19.57 -74.88
C ALA A 69 -33.22 21.01 -74.43
N ARG A 70 -31.95 21.42 -74.39
CA ARG A 70 -31.56 22.82 -74.11
C ARG A 70 -32.05 23.77 -75.18
N ILE A 71 -31.89 23.41 -76.45
CA ILE A 71 -32.41 24.19 -77.57
C ILE A 71 -33.94 24.27 -77.50
N THR A 72 -34.61 23.15 -77.20
CA THR A 72 -36.07 23.11 -77.02
C THR A 72 -36.55 23.98 -75.86
N SER A 73 -35.84 23.98 -74.72
CA SER A 73 -36.18 24.82 -73.57
C SER A 73 -35.99 26.31 -73.88
N ARG A 74 -34.96 26.71 -74.63
CA ARG A 74 -34.82 28.09 -75.13
C ARG A 74 -35.91 28.48 -76.12
N PHE A 75 -36.29 27.55 -77.00
CA PHE A 75 -37.43 27.74 -77.90
C PHE A 75 -38.74 27.92 -77.10
N ALA A 76 -38.93 27.15 -76.04
CA ALA A 76 -40.07 27.28 -75.13
C ALA A 76 -40.10 28.62 -74.38
N ASP A 77 -38.95 29.12 -73.93
CA ASP A 77 -38.80 30.42 -73.26
C ASP A 77 -39.16 31.58 -74.20
N GLY A 78 -38.68 31.51 -75.46
CA GLY A 78 -39.10 32.45 -76.50
C GLY A 78 -40.61 32.48 -76.69
N ILE A 79 -41.25 31.31 -76.78
CA ILE A 79 -42.72 31.19 -76.88
C ILE A 79 -43.42 31.78 -75.65
N ASP A 80 -42.95 31.48 -74.44
CA ASP A 80 -43.57 31.95 -73.19
C ASP A 80 -43.54 33.49 -73.06
N ILE A 81 -42.44 34.12 -73.50
CA ILE A 81 -42.33 35.58 -73.64
C ILE A 81 -43.38 36.10 -74.62
N GLN A 82 -43.55 35.46 -75.79
CA GLN A 82 -44.57 35.85 -76.76
C GLN A 82 -45.99 35.68 -76.19
N LEU A 83 -46.30 34.58 -75.50
CA LEU A 83 -47.60 34.35 -74.87
C LEU A 83 -47.89 35.40 -73.79
N SER A 84 -46.88 35.78 -73.01
CA SER A 84 -46.98 36.85 -72.00
C SER A 84 -47.27 38.21 -72.64
N LEU A 85 -46.63 38.51 -73.77
CA LEU A 85 -46.92 39.72 -74.56
C LEU A 85 -48.34 39.69 -75.16
N VAL A 86 -48.79 38.55 -75.66
CA VAL A 86 -50.18 38.37 -76.15
C VAL A 86 -51.17 38.65 -75.01
N ASN A 87 -51.00 38.01 -73.86
CA ASN A 87 -51.86 38.23 -72.68
C ASN A 87 -51.85 39.69 -72.22
N LYS A 88 -50.71 40.38 -72.31
CA LYS A 88 -50.61 41.81 -71.99
C LYS A 88 -51.37 42.69 -72.98
N VAL A 89 -51.23 42.45 -74.29
CA VAL A 89 -51.98 43.19 -75.33
C VAL A 89 -53.49 42.97 -75.23
N VAL A 90 -53.89 41.77 -74.82
CA VAL A 90 -55.28 41.36 -74.55
C VAL A 90 -55.84 42.04 -73.29
N ALA A 91 -55.03 42.19 -72.24
CA ALA A 91 -55.43 42.80 -70.96
C ALA A 91 -55.37 44.34 -70.95
N ASP A 92 -54.45 44.95 -71.70
CA ASP A 92 -54.32 46.41 -71.78
C ASP A 92 -55.47 47.01 -72.62
N ALA A 93 -56.04 48.13 -72.16
CA ALA A 93 -57.10 48.87 -72.86
C ALA A 93 -56.55 49.72 -74.02
N VAL A 94 -55.73 49.10 -74.88
CA VAL A 94 -55.10 49.76 -76.03
C VAL A 94 -56.11 49.92 -77.17
N GLY A 95 -55.97 50.99 -77.97
CA GLY A 95 -56.81 51.22 -79.15
C GLY A 95 -56.69 50.11 -80.19
N ASN A 96 -57.74 49.88 -81.00
CA ASN A 96 -57.80 48.76 -81.93
C ASN A 96 -56.67 48.77 -83.00
N GLU A 97 -56.19 49.95 -83.41
CA GLU A 97 -55.07 50.09 -84.35
C GLU A 97 -53.74 49.59 -83.76
N ASP A 98 -53.51 49.83 -82.46
CA ASP A 98 -52.31 49.36 -81.77
C ASP A 98 -52.37 47.86 -81.48
N ARG A 99 -53.57 47.32 -81.23
CA ARG A 99 -53.79 45.86 -81.13
C ARG A 99 -53.52 45.15 -82.44
N GLU A 100 -54.00 45.69 -83.56
CA GLU A 100 -53.73 45.14 -84.90
C GLU A 100 -52.22 45.08 -85.18
N LYS A 101 -51.49 46.18 -84.96
CA LYS A 101 -50.03 46.23 -85.16
C LYS A 101 -49.30 45.25 -84.25
N SER A 102 -49.70 45.18 -82.98
CA SER A 102 -49.09 44.29 -81.99
C SER A 102 -49.32 42.82 -82.32
N PHE A 103 -50.55 42.41 -82.66
CA PHE A 103 -50.84 41.03 -83.05
C PHE A 103 -50.15 40.62 -84.36
N ARG A 104 -50.04 41.51 -85.37
CA ARG A 104 -49.24 41.24 -86.58
C ARG A 104 -47.75 41.08 -86.27
N HIS A 105 -47.22 41.91 -85.38
CA HIS A 105 -45.82 41.80 -84.97
C HIS A 105 -45.56 40.49 -84.22
N LEU A 106 -46.44 40.09 -83.30
CA LEU A 106 -46.37 38.82 -82.59
C LEU A 106 -46.53 37.62 -83.54
N ALA A 107 -47.43 37.69 -84.52
CA ALA A 107 -47.58 36.65 -85.55
C ALA A 107 -46.33 36.51 -86.43
N SER A 108 -45.67 37.62 -86.77
CA SER A 108 -44.38 37.61 -87.48
C SER A 108 -43.26 37.05 -86.61
N SER A 109 -43.22 37.40 -85.32
CA SER A 109 -42.24 36.86 -84.38
C SER A 109 -42.38 35.34 -84.24
N ILE A 110 -43.61 34.83 -84.13
CA ILE A 110 -43.86 33.38 -84.10
C ILE A 110 -43.48 32.74 -85.45
N ALA A 111 -43.70 33.42 -86.58
CA ALA A 111 -43.26 32.92 -87.89
C ALA A 111 -41.73 32.78 -87.99
N ASP A 112 -40.97 33.65 -87.32
CA ASP A 112 -39.52 33.53 -87.22
C ASP A 112 -39.10 32.38 -86.30
N ASP A 113 -39.77 32.21 -85.16
CA ASP A 113 -39.55 31.08 -84.25
C ASP A 113 -39.80 29.72 -84.93
N LEU A 114 -40.77 29.66 -85.87
CA LEU A 114 -41.06 28.47 -86.68
C LEU A 114 -39.96 28.10 -87.70
N LYS A 115 -38.92 28.93 -87.90
CA LYS A 115 -37.80 28.62 -88.80
C LYS A 115 -36.74 27.70 -88.19
N ILE A 116 -36.80 27.43 -86.88
CA ILE A 116 -35.86 26.53 -86.20
C ILE A 116 -35.83 25.14 -86.86
N GLU A 117 -34.66 24.56 -87.08
CA GLU A 117 -34.54 23.25 -87.73
C GLU A 117 -35.08 22.12 -86.84
N ASP A 118 -35.89 21.24 -87.43
CA ASP A 118 -36.51 20.12 -86.70
C ASP A 118 -35.47 19.17 -86.08
N ALA A 119 -34.31 19.00 -86.72
CA ALA A 119 -33.22 18.14 -86.23
C ALA A 119 -32.60 18.63 -84.91
N LEU A 120 -32.76 19.92 -84.58
CA LEU A 120 -32.23 20.54 -83.36
C LEU A 120 -33.21 20.46 -82.18
N LEU A 121 -34.48 20.12 -82.45
CA LEU A 121 -35.54 20.05 -81.45
C LEU A 121 -35.78 18.61 -80.96
N THR A 122 -36.21 18.50 -79.70
CA THR A 122 -36.79 17.26 -79.17
C THR A 122 -38.13 16.97 -79.84
N ASP A 123 -38.63 15.74 -79.69
CA ASP A 123 -39.94 15.33 -80.21
C ASP A 123 -41.08 16.21 -79.69
N ALA A 124 -41.00 16.61 -78.41
CA ALA A 124 -41.94 17.57 -77.81
C ALA A 124 -41.80 18.95 -78.45
N GLY A 125 -40.57 19.43 -78.69
CA GLY A 125 -40.31 20.68 -79.40
C GLY A 125 -40.88 20.70 -80.81
N ARG A 126 -40.72 19.61 -81.57
CA ARG A 126 -41.29 19.49 -82.93
C ARG A 126 -42.82 19.48 -82.91
N LYS A 127 -43.44 18.77 -81.97
CA LYS A 127 -44.90 18.79 -81.78
C LYS A 127 -45.41 20.19 -81.41
N GLN A 128 -44.70 20.89 -80.52
CA GLN A 128 -45.06 22.25 -80.14
C GLN A 128 -44.92 23.22 -81.32
N LYS A 129 -43.84 23.11 -82.09
CA LYS A 129 -43.61 23.90 -83.31
C LYS A 129 -44.77 23.74 -84.30
N LEU A 130 -45.27 22.53 -84.51
CA LEU A 130 -46.47 22.27 -85.32
C LEU A 130 -47.72 22.96 -84.73
N ALA A 131 -47.91 22.89 -83.41
CA ALA A 131 -49.05 23.49 -82.72
C ALA A 131 -49.06 25.03 -82.76
N LEU A 132 -47.88 25.68 -82.77
CA LEU A 132 -47.76 27.15 -82.85
C LEU A 132 -48.26 27.75 -84.17
N SER A 133 -48.41 26.92 -85.22
CA SER A 133 -48.98 27.39 -86.49
C SER A 133 -50.46 27.79 -86.30
N ALA A 134 -51.20 27.09 -85.43
CA ALA A 134 -52.57 27.46 -85.06
C ALA A 134 -52.61 28.76 -84.24
N LEU A 135 -51.65 28.97 -83.33
CA LEU A 135 -51.53 30.22 -82.57
C LEU A 135 -51.23 31.42 -83.49
N LYS A 136 -50.33 31.24 -84.47
CA LYS A 136 -50.03 32.25 -85.49
C LYS A 136 -51.29 32.61 -86.29
N GLU A 137 -52.03 31.62 -86.77
CA GLU A 137 -53.31 31.84 -87.48
C GLU A 137 -54.31 32.61 -86.60
N LYS A 138 -54.43 32.25 -85.32
CA LYS A 138 -55.33 32.96 -84.39
C LYS A 138 -54.90 34.40 -84.09
N LEU A 139 -53.59 34.69 -84.08
CA LEU A 139 -53.08 36.05 -83.97
C LEU A 139 -53.36 36.88 -85.23
N GLU A 140 -53.24 36.27 -86.42
CA GLU A 140 -53.58 36.94 -87.69
C GLU A 140 -55.09 37.19 -87.81
N GLU A 141 -55.93 36.24 -87.38
CA GLU A 141 -57.39 36.42 -87.27
C GLU A 141 -57.75 37.54 -86.28
N ALA A 142 -57.13 37.57 -85.10
CA ALA A 142 -57.34 38.63 -84.11
C ALA A 142 -56.86 40.01 -84.61
N ALA A 143 -55.74 40.06 -85.34
CA ALA A 143 -55.26 41.28 -85.98
C ALA A 143 -56.23 41.78 -87.08
N ALA A 144 -56.75 40.87 -87.90
CA ALA A 144 -57.72 41.20 -88.95
C ALA A 144 -59.05 41.70 -88.36
N ALA A 145 -59.52 41.07 -87.27
CA ALA A 145 -60.72 41.51 -86.54
C ALA A 145 -60.55 42.91 -85.93
N ALA A 146 -59.36 43.21 -85.38
CA ALA A 146 -59.04 44.53 -84.82
C ALA A 146 -59.03 45.65 -85.88
N GLY A 147 -58.64 45.36 -87.13
CA GLY A 147 -58.61 46.34 -88.24
C GLY A 147 -59.94 46.53 -89.00
N GLY A 148 -60.93 45.62 -88.83
CA GLY A 148 -62.13 45.51 -89.68
C GLY A 148 -63.47 46.00 -89.11
N GLY A 149 -63.59 46.30 -87.80
CA GLY A 149 -64.63 47.20 -87.28
C GLY A 149 -66.00 46.65 -86.83
N ARG A 150 -66.07 45.63 -85.96
CA ARG A 150 -67.19 45.41 -84.98
C ARG A 150 -66.67 44.82 -83.67
N GLN A 151 -67.14 45.33 -82.52
CA GLN A 151 -66.66 44.90 -81.21
C GLN A 151 -66.90 43.39 -80.94
N ASP A 152 -68.04 42.84 -81.36
CA ASP A 152 -68.37 41.41 -81.18
C ASP A 152 -67.41 40.47 -81.93
N ASP A 153 -66.87 40.90 -83.07
CA ASP A 153 -65.89 40.12 -83.85
C ASP A 153 -64.52 40.13 -83.18
N ILE A 154 -64.13 41.26 -82.59
CA ILE A 154 -62.90 41.42 -81.80
C ILE A 154 -62.96 40.53 -80.55
N ASP A 155 -64.05 40.59 -79.80
CA ASP A 155 -64.21 39.82 -78.56
C ASP A 155 -64.21 38.30 -78.83
N ARG A 156 -64.81 37.85 -79.95
CA ARG A 156 -64.76 36.44 -80.38
C ARG A 156 -63.35 36.00 -80.76
N ALA A 157 -62.64 36.79 -81.57
CA ALA A 157 -61.30 36.47 -82.01
C ALA A 157 -60.30 36.49 -80.83
N GLN A 158 -60.45 37.44 -79.90
CA GLN A 158 -59.66 37.52 -78.68
C GLN A 158 -59.88 36.32 -77.76
N LYS A 159 -61.14 35.90 -77.54
CA LYS A 159 -61.44 34.71 -76.74
C LYS A 159 -60.91 33.41 -77.37
N ALA A 160 -60.97 33.31 -78.70
CA ALA A 160 -60.38 32.19 -79.42
C ALA A 160 -58.85 32.17 -79.30
N LEU A 161 -58.22 33.35 -79.37
CA LEU A 161 -56.78 33.52 -79.15
C LEU A 161 -56.36 33.18 -77.72
N GLU A 162 -57.06 33.65 -76.69
CA GLU A 162 -56.85 33.29 -75.28
C GLU A 162 -56.95 31.77 -75.05
N THR A 163 -57.93 31.13 -75.70
CA THR A 163 -58.11 29.68 -75.63
C THR A 163 -56.93 28.94 -76.26
N GLU A 164 -56.37 29.45 -77.35
CA GLU A 164 -55.20 28.87 -77.99
C GLU A 164 -53.93 29.10 -77.17
N VAL A 165 -53.72 30.32 -76.65
CA VAL A 165 -52.61 30.66 -75.74
C VAL A 165 -52.55 29.72 -74.54
N ALA A 166 -53.69 29.41 -73.94
CA ALA A 166 -53.78 28.50 -72.78
C ALA A 166 -53.24 27.08 -73.07
N LYS A 167 -53.29 26.60 -74.32
CA LYS A 167 -52.76 25.27 -74.69
C LYS A 167 -51.24 25.19 -74.63
N HIS A 168 -50.55 26.33 -74.70
CA HIS A 168 -49.10 26.39 -74.80
C HIS A 168 -48.41 26.71 -73.45
N ALA A 169 -49.17 27.14 -72.43
CA ALA A 169 -48.65 27.68 -71.17
C ALA A 169 -47.76 26.72 -70.34
N ARG A 170 -47.88 25.40 -70.53
CA ARG A 170 -47.05 24.41 -69.79
C ARG A 170 -45.74 24.05 -70.49
N PHE A 171 -45.57 24.44 -71.75
CA PHE A 171 -44.49 23.93 -72.59
C PHE A 171 -43.09 24.30 -72.06
N LEU A 172 -42.91 25.50 -71.51
CA LEU A 172 -41.65 25.91 -70.87
C LEU A 172 -41.33 25.03 -69.67
N ALA A 173 -42.27 24.93 -68.72
CA ALA A 173 -42.11 24.11 -67.52
C ALA A 173 -41.82 22.63 -67.85
N ASP A 174 -42.57 22.05 -68.79
CA ASP A 174 -42.39 20.65 -69.22
C ASP A 174 -41.02 20.45 -69.90
N SER A 175 -40.56 21.42 -70.71
CA SER A 175 -39.27 21.37 -71.40
C SER A 175 -38.08 21.54 -70.44
N GLU A 176 -38.19 22.44 -69.46
CA GLU A 176 -37.18 22.61 -68.41
C GLU A 176 -37.09 21.35 -67.52
N GLN A 177 -38.23 20.77 -67.16
CA GLN A 177 -38.28 19.52 -66.40
C GLN A 177 -37.62 18.36 -67.16
N ALA A 178 -37.86 18.25 -68.47
CA ALA A 178 -37.24 17.24 -69.32
C ALA A 178 -35.72 17.45 -69.44
N LEU A 179 -35.26 18.70 -69.62
CA LEU A 179 -33.83 19.02 -69.65
C LEU A 179 -33.14 18.70 -68.32
N GLU A 180 -33.76 19.04 -67.19
CA GLU A 180 -33.22 18.72 -65.88
C GLU A 180 -33.22 17.21 -65.60
N ALA A 181 -34.18 16.44 -66.13
CA ALA A 181 -34.16 14.98 -66.05
C ALA A 181 -32.92 14.38 -66.73
N LEU A 182 -32.61 14.83 -67.96
CA LEU A 182 -31.43 14.39 -68.70
C LEU A 182 -30.12 14.80 -68.00
N LYS A 183 -30.04 16.01 -67.45
CA LYS A 183 -28.89 16.45 -66.66
C LYS A 183 -28.69 15.59 -65.40
N ARG A 184 -29.77 15.21 -64.72
CA ARG A 184 -29.69 14.31 -63.55
C ARG A 184 -29.16 12.93 -63.94
N GLU A 185 -29.60 12.40 -65.08
CA GLU A 185 -29.13 11.12 -65.61
C GLU A 185 -27.63 11.16 -65.98
N ALA A 186 -27.18 12.22 -66.66
CA ALA A 186 -25.76 12.40 -66.96
C ALA A 186 -24.89 12.51 -65.69
N ARG A 187 -25.34 13.23 -64.66
CA ARG A 187 -24.64 13.31 -63.36
C ARG A 187 -24.56 11.95 -62.65
N LEU A 188 -25.63 11.15 -62.75
CA LEU A 188 -25.66 9.79 -62.19
C LEU A 188 -24.65 8.90 -62.90
N LEU A 189 -24.65 8.87 -64.24
CA LEU A 189 -23.68 8.09 -65.01
C LEU A 189 -22.24 8.53 -64.74
N GLY A 190 -21.99 9.84 -64.62
CA GLY A 190 -20.70 10.37 -64.18
C GLY A 190 -20.28 9.80 -62.81
N THR A 191 -21.20 9.83 -61.83
CA THR A 191 -20.96 9.24 -60.50
C THR A 191 -20.65 7.74 -60.59
N LYS A 192 -21.39 6.99 -61.42
CA LYS A 192 -21.16 5.55 -61.62
C LYS A 192 -19.79 5.29 -62.23
N ARG A 193 -19.42 6.03 -63.27
CA ARG A 193 -18.12 5.92 -63.92
C ARG A 193 -16.99 6.18 -62.93
N ASP A 194 -17.07 7.28 -62.18
CA ASP A 194 -16.02 7.66 -61.23
C ASP A 194 -15.87 6.59 -60.12
N ARG A 195 -16.99 5.97 -59.70
CA ARG A 195 -16.99 4.88 -58.71
C ARG A 195 -16.33 3.59 -59.26
N VAL A 196 -16.64 3.20 -60.50
CA VAL A 196 -16.03 2.04 -61.16
C VAL A 196 -14.55 2.29 -61.48
N GLN A 197 -14.20 3.51 -61.89
CA GLN A 197 -12.82 3.91 -62.18
C GLN A 197 -11.94 3.89 -60.93
N GLY A 198 -12.50 4.17 -59.75
CA GLY A 198 -11.79 4.10 -58.48
C GLY A 198 -11.44 2.68 -58.00
N VAL A 199 -11.88 1.63 -58.69
CA VAL A 199 -11.60 0.23 -58.33
C VAL A 199 -10.19 -0.19 -58.78
N THR A 200 -9.36 -0.56 -57.81
CA THR A 200 -7.93 -0.89 -57.98
C THR A 200 -7.60 -2.37 -57.73
N SER A 201 -8.57 -3.18 -57.31
CA SER A 201 -8.40 -4.62 -57.10
C SER A 201 -9.66 -5.44 -57.42
N GLU A 202 -9.48 -6.75 -57.61
CA GLU A 202 -10.59 -7.70 -57.81
C GLU A 202 -11.59 -7.72 -56.64
N VAL A 203 -11.09 -7.61 -55.40
CA VAL A 203 -11.92 -7.58 -54.20
C VAL A 203 -12.80 -6.33 -54.17
N GLU A 204 -12.26 -5.18 -54.56
CA GLU A 204 -13.03 -3.92 -54.66
C GLU A 204 -14.09 -4.00 -55.76
N LEU A 205 -13.80 -4.65 -56.89
CA LEU A 205 -14.77 -4.85 -57.97
C LEU A 205 -15.93 -5.75 -57.54
N ASN A 206 -15.60 -6.87 -56.87
CA ASN A 206 -16.59 -7.79 -56.33
C ASN A 206 -17.44 -7.12 -55.25
N GLY A 207 -16.82 -6.30 -54.39
CA GLY A 207 -17.52 -5.44 -53.44
C GLY A 207 -18.50 -4.51 -54.14
N LEU A 208 -18.02 -3.75 -55.14
CA LEU A 208 -18.84 -2.79 -55.89
C LEU A 208 -19.99 -3.45 -56.66
N THR A 209 -19.79 -4.67 -57.16
CA THR A 209 -20.82 -5.47 -57.85
C THR A 209 -22.01 -5.76 -56.92
N ASN A 210 -21.73 -6.04 -55.65
CA ASN A 210 -22.73 -6.29 -54.61
C ASN A 210 -23.23 -5.00 -53.94
N THR A 211 -22.68 -3.84 -54.29
CA THR A 211 -23.09 -2.56 -53.71
C THR A 211 -24.30 -1.96 -54.42
N ARG A 212 -25.27 -1.52 -53.63
CA ARG A 212 -26.40 -0.69 -54.04
C ARG A 212 -26.39 0.59 -53.21
N GLN A 213 -26.62 1.74 -53.83
CA GLN A 213 -26.74 3.01 -53.11
C GLN A 213 -28.20 3.49 -53.11
N LEU A 214 -28.75 3.75 -51.93
CA LEU A 214 -30.10 4.27 -51.77
C LEU A 214 -30.17 5.74 -52.22
N ARG A 215 -31.19 6.12 -53.00
CA ARG A 215 -31.33 7.46 -53.58
C ARG A 215 -32.78 7.93 -53.68
N VAL A 216 -33.04 9.18 -53.26
CA VAL A 216 -34.38 9.81 -53.24
C VAL A 216 -34.90 10.25 -54.63
N THR A 217 -34.01 10.55 -55.58
CA THR A 217 -34.33 11.39 -56.75
C THR A 217 -34.97 10.67 -57.96
N THR A 218 -35.86 9.69 -57.76
CA THR A 218 -36.62 9.10 -58.88
C THR A 218 -37.95 9.83 -59.07
N SER A 219 -38.28 10.20 -60.30
CA SER A 219 -39.57 10.86 -60.62
C SER A 219 -40.71 9.88 -60.30
N ASN A 220 -41.66 10.30 -59.46
CA ASN A 220 -42.79 9.51 -58.91
C ASN A 220 -42.43 8.55 -57.77
N VAL A 221 -41.98 9.09 -56.64
CA VAL A 221 -41.88 8.33 -55.39
C VAL A 221 -43.30 7.98 -54.92
N ALA A 222 -43.64 6.70 -54.97
CA ALA A 222 -44.75 6.19 -54.17
C ALA A 222 -44.29 6.20 -52.71
N THR A 223 -44.60 7.28 -52.00
CA THR A 223 -44.40 7.35 -50.55
C THR A 223 -45.51 6.53 -49.90
N LEU A 224 -45.17 5.40 -49.28
CA LEU A 224 -46.09 4.73 -48.36
C LEU A 224 -45.93 5.41 -47.00
N GLY A 225 -46.80 6.37 -46.69
CA GLY A 225 -46.74 7.12 -45.43
C GLY A 225 -45.63 8.20 -45.34
N GLY A 226 -44.95 8.54 -46.45
CA GLY A 226 -43.98 9.64 -46.52
C GLY A 226 -42.50 9.25 -46.64
N ALA A 227 -42.11 8.03 -46.26
CA ALA A 227 -40.71 7.58 -46.25
C ALA A 227 -40.26 6.86 -47.54
N LEU A 228 -38.96 6.94 -47.87
CA LEU A 228 -38.36 6.28 -49.03
C LEU A 228 -38.26 4.76 -48.82
N THR A 229 -38.88 3.93 -49.65
CA THR A 229 -38.74 2.46 -49.53
C THR A 229 -37.45 1.96 -50.15
N TRP A 230 -36.94 0.81 -49.71
CA TRP A 230 -35.83 0.09 -50.36
C TRP A 230 -36.29 -0.70 -51.60
N SER A 231 -37.11 -0.07 -52.44
CA SER A 231 -37.54 -0.61 -53.73
C SER A 231 -36.36 -0.65 -54.71
N ASP A 232 -36.34 -1.63 -55.61
CA ASP A 232 -35.24 -1.79 -56.58
C ASP A 232 -35.07 -0.52 -57.45
N ARG A 233 -36.16 0.21 -57.72
CA ARG A 233 -36.15 1.50 -58.44
C ARG A 233 -35.40 2.60 -57.70
N HIS A 234 -35.29 2.54 -56.38
CA HIS A 234 -34.59 3.53 -55.55
C HIS A 234 -33.12 3.19 -55.31
N LEU A 235 -32.63 2.08 -55.88
CA LEU A 235 -31.28 1.57 -55.69
C LEU A 235 -30.42 1.82 -56.93
N THR A 236 -29.26 2.44 -56.71
CA THR A 236 -28.27 2.65 -57.77
C THR A 236 -27.39 1.40 -57.91
N ASN A 237 -27.34 0.83 -59.11
CA ASN A 237 -26.44 -0.25 -59.50
C ASN A 237 -25.22 0.33 -60.24
N PHE A 238 -24.03 0.17 -59.67
CA PHE A 238 -22.79 0.69 -60.25
C PHE A 238 -22.31 -0.16 -61.44
N MET A 239 -22.47 -1.48 -61.35
CA MET A 239 -21.98 -2.46 -62.32
C MET A 239 -23.03 -2.89 -63.35
N GLY A 240 -24.25 -2.33 -63.32
CA GLY A 240 -25.32 -2.60 -64.28
C GLY A 240 -26.33 -1.45 -64.43
N ALA A 241 -27.37 -1.66 -65.23
CA ALA A 241 -28.49 -0.71 -65.30
C ALA A 241 -29.25 -0.65 -63.95
N ASP A 242 -29.87 0.50 -63.67
CA ASP A 242 -30.79 0.62 -62.53
C ASP A 242 -32.12 -0.06 -62.87
N ALA A 243 -32.78 -0.64 -61.87
CA ALA A 243 -34.03 -1.33 -62.09
C ALA A 243 -35.17 -0.35 -62.38
N THR A 244 -36.04 -0.72 -63.31
CA THR A 244 -37.26 0.04 -63.65
C THR A 244 -38.54 -0.58 -63.07
N THR A 245 -38.42 -1.76 -62.44
CA THR A 245 -39.52 -2.51 -61.81
C THR A 245 -39.10 -2.97 -60.41
N ASP A 246 -40.08 -3.24 -59.55
CA ASP A 246 -39.84 -3.65 -58.17
C ASP A 246 -40.00 -5.16 -58.01
N THR A 247 -38.87 -5.88 -58.02
CA THR A 247 -38.83 -7.31 -57.67
C THR A 247 -38.44 -7.54 -56.21
N HIS A 248 -37.87 -6.51 -55.57
CA HIS A 248 -37.34 -6.51 -54.22
C HIS A 248 -36.22 -7.53 -53.98
N ASN A 249 -35.53 -7.97 -55.04
CA ASN A 249 -34.46 -8.97 -55.01
C ASN A 249 -33.05 -8.35 -55.13
N ALA A 250 -32.93 -7.02 -55.25
CA ALA A 250 -31.62 -6.38 -55.43
C ALA A 250 -30.74 -6.39 -54.17
N LEU A 251 -31.33 -6.64 -53.00
CA LEU A 251 -30.65 -6.76 -51.70
C LEU A 251 -30.75 -8.20 -51.19
N GLY A 252 -29.68 -8.69 -50.59
CA GLY A 252 -29.58 -10.03 -50.02
C GLY A 252 -28.37 -10.16 -49.10
N LYS A 253 -28.10 -11.37 -48.61
CA LYS A 253 -27.04 -11.63 -47.60
C LYS A 253 -25.62 -11.14 -47.95
N ASP A 254 -25.31 -10.97 -49.23
CA ASP A 254 -23.99 -10.53 -49.71
C ASP A 254 -23.98 -9.07 -50.18
N SER A 255 -25.15 -8.41 -50.23
CA SER A 255 -25.27 -7.05 -50.74
C SER A 255 -24.77 -6.01 -49.74
N ILE A 256 -24.19 -4.92 -50.25
CA ILE A 256 -23.83 -3.74 -49.46
C ILE A 256 -24.82 -2.63 -49.81
N LEU A 257 -25.65 -2.20 -48.87
CA LEU A 257 -26.49 -1.02 -49.03
C LEU A 257 -25.74 0.21 -48.50
N GLU A 258 -25.37 1.12 -49.39
CA GLU A 258 -24.69 2.38 -49.06
C GLU A 258 -25.67 3.53 -48.85
N PHE A 259 -25.53 4.19 -47.69
CA PHE A 259 -26.18 5.45 -47.38
C PHE A 259 -25.23 6.62 -47.60
N THR A 260 -25.76 7.70 -48.17
CA THR A 260 -25.07 8.98 -48.40
C THR A 260 -26.07 10.12 -48.22
N ARG A 261 -25.63 11.37 -48.34
CA ARG A 261 -26.55 12.52 -48.41
C ARG A 261 -27.67 12.37 -49.46
N ARG A 262 -27.45 11.60 -50.53
CA ARG A 262 -28.46 11.36 -51.58
C ARG A 262 -29.57 10.39 -51.16
N SER A 263 -29.37 9.66 -50.07
CA SER A 263 -30.32 8.70 -49.52
C SER A 263 -31.47 9.37 -48.77
N GLY A 264 -31.39 10.68 -48.50
CA GLY A 264 -32.40 11.41 -47.74
C GLY A 264 -32.24 11.18 -46.23
N GLU A 265 -33.18 11.69 -45.44
CA GLU A 265 -33.16 11.60 -43.97
C GLU A 265 -33.78 10.30 -43.45
N GLU A 266 -34.78 9.73 -44.13
CA GLU A 266 -35.50 8.54 -43.65
C GLU A 266 -35.78 7.53 -44.77
N SER A 267 -35.74 6.24 -44.44
CA SER A 267 -36.24 5.15 -45.30
C SER A 267 -37.01 4.07 -44.55
N ASP A 268 -37.84 3.33 -45.30
CA ASP A 268 -38.52 2.12 -44.84
C ASP A 268 -37.86 0.89 -45.47
N ALA A 269 -37.27 0.04 -44.63
CA ALA A 269 -36.57 -1.17 -45.09
C ALA A 269 -37.53 -2.31 -45.50
N ILE A 270 -38.74 -2.31 -44.95
CA ILE A 270 -39.71 -3.41 -45.06
C ILE A 270 -40.79 -3.10 -46.09
N GLY A 271 -41.15 -1.84 -46.29
CA GLY A 271 -42.18 -1.39 -47.22
C GLY A 271 -42.07 -2.04 -48.61
N GLY A 272 -43.17 -2.66 -49.07
CA GLY A 272 -43.24 -3.36 -50.36
C GLY A 272 -42.79 -4.83 -50.33
N THR A 273 -42.29 -5.35 -49.20
CA THR A 273 -41.93 -6.78 -49.04
C THR A 273 -43.07 -7.62 -48.47
N GLY A 274 -42.88 -8.95 -48.46
CA GLY A 274 -43.67 -9.89 -47.66
C GLY A 274 -43.33 -9.91 -46.16
N GLY A 275 -42.68 -8.87 -45.62
CA GLY A 275 -42.35 -8.75 -44.20
C GLY A 275 -40.94 -9.21 -43.80
N VAL A 276 -40.08 -9.64 -44.74
CA VAL A 276 -38.68 -10.00 -44.46
C VAL A 276 -37.77 -9.35 -45.50
N ARG A 277 -36.66 -8.78 -45.03
CA ARG A 277 -35.63 -8.15 -45.85
C ARG A 277 -34.25 -8.62 -45.42
N ASP A 278 -33.50 -9.23 -46.34
CA ASP A 278 -32.09 -9.57 -46.12
C ASP A 278 -31.16 -8.51 -46.71
N VAL A 279 -30.10 -8.19 -45.98
CA VAL A 279 -29.00 -7.34 -46.44
C VAL A 279 -27.68 -7.81 -45.83
N GLY A 280 -26.60 -7.82 -46.59
CA GLY A 280 -25.27 -8.14 -46.07
C GLY A 280 -24.74 -7.05 -45.15
N THR A 281 -24.44 -5.89 -45.73
CA THR A 281 -23.85 -4.76 -45.02
C THR A 281 -24.70 -3.50 -45.18
N LEU A 282 -24.99 -2.81 -44.08
CA LEU A 282 -25.45 -1.42 -44.11
C LEU A 282 -24.24 -0.51 -43.93
N HIS A 283 -23.93 0.30 -44.93
CA HIS A 283 -22.74 1.13 -44.93
C HIS A 283 -23.06 2.62 -44.99
N ALA A 284 -22.89 3.33 -43.88
CA ALA A 284 -23.09 4.76 -43.80
C ALA A 284 -21.79 5.50 -44.15
N ARG A 285 -21.73 6.07 -45.35
CA ARG A 285 -20.56 6.85 -45.81
C ARG A 285 -20.49 8.14 -44.99
N GLY A 286 -19.32 8.77 -44.84
CA GLY A 286 -19.14 9.98 -43.99
C GLY A 286 -20.00 11.22 -44.31
N SER A 287 -20.82 11.20 -45.36
CA SER A 287 -21.81 12.25 -45.67
C SER A 287 -23.25 11.84 -45.36
N ALA A 288 -23.45 10.63 -44.86
CA ALA A 288 -24.75 10.08 -44.53
C ALA A 288 -25.22 10.62 -43.18
N ASP A 289 -26.49 10.99 -43.17
CA ASP A 289 -27.30 11.25 -42.00
C ASP A 289 -28.65 10.64 -42.37
N HIS A 290 -28.94 9.45 -41.85
CA HIS A 290 -30.06 8.64 -42.31
C HIS A 290 -30.66 7.78 -41.20
N ASP A 291 -31.98 7.69 -41.15
CA ASP A 291 -32.74 6.85 -40.23
C ASP A 291 -33.52 5.78 -41.01
N VAL A 292 -33.39 4.52 -40.58
CA VAL A 292 -34.05 3.36 -41.18
C VAL A 292 -35.19 2.92 -40.28
N ARG A 293 -36.42 2.90 -40.80
CA ARG A 293 -37.59 2.37 -40.09
C ARG A 293 -37.81 0.91 -40.40
N VAL A 294 -38.10 0.12 -39.35
CA VAL A 294 -38.43 -1.30 -39.40
C VAL A 294 -39.72 -1.53 -38.60
N ASP A 295 -40.86 -1.63 -39.29
CA ASP A 295 -42.17 -1.93 -38.70
C ASP A 295 -42.79 -3.16 -39.38
N GLY A 296 -43.51 -3.97 -38.61
CA GLY A 296 -44.34 -5.08 -39.12
C GLY A 296 -43.59 -6.21 -39.83
N GLY A 297 -42.26 -6.30 -39.69
CA GLY A 297 -41.42 -7.30 -40.35
C GLY A 297 -39.97 -7.32 -39.84
N THR A 298 -39.15 -8.19 -40.43
CA THR A 298 -37.77 -8.45 -40.00
C THR A 298 -36.75 -7.93 -41.02
N LEU A 299 -35.83 -7.09 -40.56
CA LEU A 299 -34.62 -6.71 -41.29
C LEU A 299 -33.44 -7.56 -40.79
N ASN A 300 -32.96 -8.48 -41.63
CA ASN A 300 -31.80 -9.32 -41.35
C ASN A 300 -30.52 -8.69 -41.90
N VAL A 301 -29.58 -8.36 -41.02
CA VAL A 301 -28.22 -7.88 -41.38
C VAL A 301 -27.23 -9.03 -41.22
N HIS A 302 -26.72 -9.56 -42.33
CA HIS A 302 -25.91 -10.79 -42.35
C HIS A 302 -24.42 -10.59 -42.09
N ARG A 303 -23.89 -9.38 -42.31
CA ARG A 303 -22.46 -9.08 -42.13
C ARG A 303 -22.24 -7.99 -41.10
N LYS A 304 -22.53 -6.72 -41.43
CA LYS A 304 -22.28 -5.61 -40.50
C LYS A 304 -23.09 -4.35 -40.77
N ILE A 305 -23.29 -3.54 -39.74
CA ILE A 305 -23.48 -2.10 -39.86
C ILE A 305 -22.12 -1.43 -39.66
N GLY A 306 -21.73 -0.49 -40.51
CA GLY A 306 -20.50 0.27 -40.29
C GLY A 306 -20.31 1.46 -41.22
N GLY A 307 -19.24 2.22 -40.99
CA GLY A 307 -18.94 3.44 -41.74
C GLY A 307 -18.89 4.67 -40.84
N GLU A 308 -18.56 5.81 -41.46
CA GLU A 308 -18.25 7.05 -40.75
C GLU A 308 -19.43 8.01 -40.60
N GLY A 309 -20.52 7.79 -41.33
CA GLY A 309 -21.72 8.63 -41.27
C GLY A 309 -22.72 8.17 -40.19
N ARG A 310 -23.69 9.03 -39.87
CA ARG A 310 -24.76 8.74 -38.90
C ARG A 310 -25.78 7.79 -39.52
N LEU A 311 -26.08 6.71 -38.81
CA LEU A 311 -27.15 5.77 -39.17
C LEU A 311 -28.00 5.43 -37.95
N GLY A 312 -29.25 5.86 -37.96
CA GLY A 312 -30.26 5.39 -37.03
C GLY A 312 -31.01 4.18 -37.59
N VAL A 313 -31.37 3.23 -36.74
CA VAL A 313 -32.36 2.19 -37.07
C VAL A 313 -33.44 2.17 -36.01
N THR A 314 -34.67 2.47 -36.39
CA THR A 314 -35.83 2.53 -35.50
C THR A 314 -36.73 1.33 -35.76
N VAL A 315 -36.82 0.46 -34.76
CA VAL A 315 -37.64 -0.75 -34.77
C VAL A 315 -38.91 -0.50 -33.96
N GLY A 316 -40.04 -0.39 -34.66
CA GLY A 316 -41.34 -0.11 -34.06
C GLY A 316 -42.24 -1.34 -33.97
N LYS A 317 -43.55 -1.13 -34.08
CA LYS A 317 -44.59 -2.15 -33.85
C LYS A 317 -44.39 -3.40 -34.71
N GLY A 318 -44.19 -4.55 -34.06
CA GLY A 318 -44.02 -5.85 -34.72
C GLY A 318 -42.77 -5.95 -35.60
N GLY A 319 -41.84 -4.99 -35.48
CA GLY A 319 -40.58 -4.96 -36.22
C GLY A 319 -39.47 -5.74 -35.52
N THR A 320 -38.53 -6.28 -36.28
CA THR A 320 -37.31 -6.89 -35.74
C THR A 320 -36.08 -6.49 -36.55
N LEU A 321 -35.05 -5.97 -35.90
CA LEU A 321 -33.71 -5.86 -36.46
C LEU A 321 -32.90 -7.06 -35.96
N HIS A 322 -32.55 -7.97 -36.87
CA HIS A 322 -31.83 -9.20 -36.54
C HIS A 322 -30.44 -9.19 -37.21
N PHE A 323 -29.39 -9.25 -36.40
CA PHE A 323 -28.02 -9.46 -36.86
C PHE A 323 -27.75 -10.96 -36.93
N ALA A 324 -27.54 -11.50 -38.13
CA ALA A 324 -27.45 -12.93 -38.34
C ALA A 324 -26.18 -13.55 -37.70
N ASP A 325 -26.29 -14.82 -37.34
CA ASP A 325 -25.20 -15.62 -36.75
C ASP A 325 -23.90 -15.53 -37.58
N GLY A 326 -22.77 -15.38 -36.88
CA GLY A 326 -21.44 -15.29 -37.49
C GLY A 326 -21.14 -13.96 -38.20
N GLY A 327 -22.11 -13.04 -38.25
CA GLY A 327 -21.90 -11.65 -38.64
C GLY A 327 -21.08 -10.88 -37.58
N ILE A 328 -20.60 -9.69 -37.95
CA ILE A 328 -19.92 -8.78 -37.04
C ILE A 328 -20.93 -8.06 -36.13
N GLY A 329 -22.15 -7.81 -36.61
CA GLY A 329 -23.13 -6.96 -35.92
C GLY A 329 -22.92 -5.49 -36.25
N VAL A 330 -22.67 -4.65 -35.26
CA VAL A 330 -22.18 -3.28 -35.45
C VAL A 330 -20.65 -3.29 -35.35
N SER A 331 -20.02 -2.84 -36.43
CA SER A 331 -18.57 -2.86 -36.58
C SER A 331 -17.91 -1.82 -35.67
N SER A 332 -16.72 -2.12 -35.14
CA SER A 332 -15.99 -1.21 -34.24
C SER A 332 -15.49 0.08 -34.91
N ASP A 333 -15.50 0.14 -36.25
CA ASP A 333 -15.21 1.33 -37.05
C ASP A 333 -16.46 2.21 -37.30
N ALA A 334 -17.64 1.77 -36.83
CA ALA A 334 -18.86 2.56 -36.90
C ALA A 334 -18.75 3.76 -35.95
N LYS A 335 -18.87 4.99 -36.47
CA LYS A 335 -18.73 6.20 -35.65
C LYS A 335 -20.00 6.62 -34.95
N ASP A 336 -21.14 6.46 -35.61
CA ASP A 336 -22.42 7.00 -35.15
C ASP A 336 -23.57 6.08 -35.60
N VAL A 337 -23.83 5.05 -34.80
CA VAL A 337 -24.91 4.09 -35.03
C VAL A 337 -25.82 4.10 -33.81
N THR A 338 -27.08 4.47 -34.02
CA THR A 338 -28.09 4.46 -32.97
C THR A 338 -29.19 3.45 -33.30
N LEU A 339 -29.44 2.50 -32.42
CA LEU A 339 -30.48 1.49 -32.58
C LEU A 339 -31.61 1.75 -31.58
N TRP A 340 -32.82 1.98 -32.08
CA TRP A 340 -34.00 2.22 -31.27
C TRP A 340 -34.96 1.05 -31.36
N ALA A 341 -35.52 0.61 -30.24
CA ALA A 341 -36.61 -0.35 -30.23
C ALA A 341 -37.70 0.09 -29.25
N GLY A 342 -38.96 -0.01 -29.65
CA GLY A 342 -40.08 0.36 -28.78
C GLY A 342 -41.43 0.26 -29.47
N ARG A 343 -42.47 0.72 -28.80
CA ARG A 343 -43.78 0.88 -29.43
C ARG A 343 -43.82 2.15 -30.26
N SER A 344 -44.13 2.05 -31.55
CA SER A 344 -44.40 3.21 -32.41
C SER A 344 -45.80 3.81 -32.17
N GLU A 345 -46.73 3.05 -31.56
CA GLU A 345 -48.10 3.49 -31.25
C GLU A 345 -48.47 3.28 -29.77
N LYS A 346 -49.12 4.29 -29.17
CA LYS A 346 -49.58 4.25 -27.78
C LYS A 346 -50.70 3.20 -27.61
N GLY A 347 -50.45 2.17 -26.80
CA GLY A 347 -51.43 1.10 -26.50
C GLY A 347 -51.25 -0.19 -27.31
N SER A 348 -50.37 -0.23 -28.31
CA SER A 348 -50.03 -1.49 -29.02
C SER A 348 -49.44 -2.52 -28.06
N PRO A 349 -49.86 -3.82 -28.11
CA PRO A 349 -49.24 -4.88 -27.32
C PRO A 349 -47.84 -5.23 -27.82
N GLU A 350 -47.58 -5.06 -29.12
CA GLU A 350 -46.33 -5.39 -29.81
C GLU A 350 -45.44 -4.15 -29.92
N GLY A 351 -44.20 -4.26 -29.45
CA GLY A 351 -43.11 -3.29 -29.70
C GLY A 351 -42.02 -3.89 -30.58
N GLY A 352 -40.95 -3.13 -30.84
CA GLY A 352 -39.83 -3.59 -31.67
C GLY A 352 -38.80 -4.43 -30.92
N ALA A 353 -38.10 -5.30 -31.66
CA ALA A 353 -37.03 -6.15 -31.13
C ALA A 353 -35.70 -5.92 -31.88
N ILE A 354 -34.60 -5.87 -31.12
CA ILE A 354 -33.23 -5.91 -31.66
C ILE A 354 -32.59 -7.22 -31.19
N GLU A 355 -32.07 -8.00 -32.12
CA GLU A 355 -31.50 -9.31 -31.86
C GLU A 355 -30.09 -9.41 -32.44
N PHE A 356 -29.10 -9.56 -31.55
CA PHE A 356 -27.73 -9.89 -31.88
C PHE A 356 -27.57 -11.41 -31.87
N GLY A 357 -27.50 -12.02 -33.06
CA GLY A 357 -27.29 -13.45 -33.25
C GLY A 357 -25.92 -13.93 -32.75
N LYS A 358 -25.66 -15.23 -32.89
CA LYS A 358 -24.48 -15.87 -32.32
C LYS A 358 -23.19 -15.25 -32.81
N HIS A 359 -22.26 -15.02 -31.89
CA HIS A 359 -20.93 -14.45 -32.17
C HIS A 359 -20.92 -13.06 -32.84
N THR A 360 -22.00 -12.29 -32.71
CA THR A 360 -22.08 -10.89 -33.19
C THR A 360 -21.68 -9.88 -32.09
N SER A 361 -21.50 -8.61 -32.45
CA SER A 361 -21.17 -7.54 -31.50
C SER A 361 -22.04 -6.30 -31.71
N ALA A 362 -22.39 -5.60 -30.62
CA ALA A 362 -22.97 -4.25 -30.69
C ALA A 362 -21.91 -3.15 -30.91
N GLY A 363 -20.61 -3.48 -30.92
CA GLY A 363 -19.54 -2.55 -31.24
C GLY A 363 -19.56 -1.31 -30.35
N THR A 364 -19.78 -0.15 -30.97
CA THR A 364 -19.85 1.18 -30.35
C THR A 364 -21.26 1.79 -30.44
N ALA A 365 -22.28 0.97 -30.67
CA ALA A 365 -23.65 1.47 -30.88
C ALA A 365 -24.23 2.14 -29.63
N THR A 366 -25.07 3.14 -29.85
CA THR A 366 -26.02 3.61 -28.83
C THR A 366 -27.34 2.86 -29.02
N ILE A 367 -27.77 2.09 -28.03
CA ILE A 367 -28.99 1.28 -28.08
C ILE A 367 -30.01 1.85 -27.10
N ILE A 368 -31.17 2.26 -27.61
CA ILE A 368 -32.21 2.91 -26.81
C ILE A 368 -33.49 2.07 -26.90
N LEU A 369 -33.84 1.44 -25.78
CA LEU A 369 -35.05 0.64 -25.65
C LEU A 369 -36.12 1.47 -24.93
N LYS A 370 -37.17 1.82 -25.66
CA LYS A 370 -38.37 2.46 -25.09
C LYS A 370 -39.39 1.40 -24.69
N LYS A 371 -40.43 1.82 -23.98
CA LYS A 371 -41.48 0.92 -23.46
C LYS A 371 -41.96 -0.09 -24.51
N GLY A 372 -41.90 -1.38 -24.17
CA GLY A 372 -42.25 -2.50 -25.03
C GLY A 372 -41.16 -2.93 -26.02
N GLY A 373 -40.00 -2.26 -26.03
CA GLY A 373 -38.83 -2.67 -26.81
C GLY A 373 -38.06 -3.80 -26.14
N SER A 374 -37.50 -4.70 -26.95
CA SER A 374 -36.65 -5.79 -26.46
C SER A 374 -35.30 -5.85 -27.14
N LEU A 375 -34.26 -6.16 -26.37
CA LEU A 375 -32.90 -6.41 -26.85
C LEU A 375 -32.47 -7.82 -26.44
N HIS A 376 -31.93 -8.59 -27.38
CA HIS A 376 -31.40 -9.92 -27.12
C HIS A 376 -29.98 -10.08 -27.67
N PHE A 377 -29.06 -10.54 -26.83
CA PHE A 377 -27.74 -11.04 -27.23
C PHE A 377 -27.70 -12.55 -27.08
N ALA A 378 -27.53 -13.25 -28.19
CA ALA A 378 -27.44 -14.70 -28.24
C ALA A 378 -26.04 -15.22 -27.85
N GLU A 379 -25.87 -16.54 -27.89
CA GLU A 379 -24.65 -17.24 -27.50
C GLU A 379 -23.39 -16.66 -28.17
N GLY A 380 -22.39 -16.30 -27.35
CA GLY A 380 -21.12 -15.75 -27.82
C GLY A 380 -21.20 -14.32 -28.37
N ALA A 381 -22.39 -13.70 -28.41
CA ALA A 381 -22.53 -12.30 -28.76
C ALA A 381 -21.99 -11.38 -27.65
N ASN A 382 -21.63 -10.15 -27.98
CA ASN A 382 -21.14 -9.18 -27.01
C ASN A 382 -21.64 -7.75 -27.22
N ALA A 383 -21.81 -7.00 -26.13
CA ALA A 383 -22.21 -5.59 -26.20
C ALA A 383 -21.07 -4.62 -26.57
N GLY A 384 -19.81 -5.09 -26.65
CA GLY A 384 -18.68 -4.23 -26.99
C GLY A 384 -18.48 -3.08 -26.00
N VAL A 385 -18.49 -1.85 -26.50
CA VAL A 385 -18.41 -0.59 -25.75
C VAL A 385 -19.69 0.23 -25.99
N SER A 386 -20.83 -0.44 -26.17
CA SER A 386 -22.11 0.21 -26.45
C SER A 386 -22.65 0.96 -25.23
N ASP A 387 -23.42 2.01 -25.49
CA ASP A 387 -24.31 2.62 -24.49
C ASP A 387 -25.72 2.03 -24.63
N ILE A 388 -26.25 1.44 -23.56
CA ILE A 388 -27.57 0.78 -23.57
C ILE A 388 -28.49 1.46 -22.55
N ASP A 389 -29.55 2.11 -23.04
CA ASP A 389 -30.62 2.70 -22.23
C ASP A 389 -31.87 1.81 -22.29
N ILE A 390 -32.26 1.24 -21.15
CA ILE A 390 -33.42 0.35 -21.01
C ILE A 390 -34.49 1.10 -20.22
N ALA A 391 -35.46 1.71 -20.90
CA ALA A 391 -36.54 2.45 -20.24
C ALA A 391 -37.55 1.53 -19.52
N GLN A 392 -38.36 2.09 -18.63
CA GLN A 392 -39.44 1.38 -17.96
C GLN A 392 -40.36 0.60 -18.92
N GLY A 393 -40.52 -0.70 -18.64
CA GLY A 393 -41.31 -1.63 -19.45
C GLY A 393 -40.62 -2.09 -20.75
N ALA A 394 -39.32 -1.82 -20.92
CA ALA A 394 -38.45 -2.46 -21.90
C ALA A 394 -37.61 -3.57 -21.25
N SER A 395 -37.02 -4.45 -22.06
CA SER A 395 -36.18 -5.55 -21.55
C SER A 395 -34.93 -5.81 -22.38
N ALA A 396 -33.80 -6.04 -21.74
CA ALA A 396 -32.58 -6.53 -22.37
C ALA A 396 -32.15 -7.89 -21.78
N THR A 397 -31.80 -8.85 -22.64
CA THR A 397 -31.38 -10.19 -22.24
C THR A 397 -30.06 -10.58 -22.89
N PHE A 398 -29.10 -11.03 -22.08
CA PHE A 398 -27.85 -11.67 -22.49
C PHE A 398 -27.95 -13.17 -22.20
N HIS A 399 -27.93 -14.00 -23.23
CA HIS A 399 -28.00 -15.45 -23.09
C HIS A 399 -26.69 -16.09 -23.56
N SER A 400 -25.90 -16.65 -22.64
CA SER A 400 -24.54 -17.13 -22.92
C SER A 400 -23.67 -16.07 -23.64
N ALA A 401 -23.88 -14.80 -23.30
CA ALA A 401 -23.33 -13.63 -23.98
C ALA A 401 -22.48 -12.77 -23.03
N ASN A 402 -21.81 -11.75 -23.56
CA ASN A 402 -20.91 -10.90 -22.77
C ASN A 402 -21.29 -9.41 -22.83
N ALA A 403 -21.55 -8.78 -21.68
CA ALA A 403 -21.75 -7.34 -21.60
C ALA A 403 -20.47 -6.52 -21.86
N ALA A 404 -19.30 -7.17 -21.86
CA ALA A 404 -18.01 -6.63 -22.25
C ALA A 404 -17.61 -5.38 -21.45
N ILE A 405 -17.66 -4.18 -22.05
CA ILE A 405 -17.34 -2.89 -21.41
C ILE A 405 -18.49 -1.90 -21.70
N ALA A 406 -19.72 -2.41 -21.85
CA ALA A 406 -20.87 -1.58 -22.12
C ALA A 406 -21.26 -0.74 -20.90
N SER A 407 -21.81 0.44 -21.17
CA SER A 407 -22.52 1.26 -20.19
C SER A 407 -24.01 0.93 -20.28
N ILE A 408 -24.60 0.42 -19.20
CA ILE A 408 -25.98 -0.06 -19.18
C ILE A 408 -26.76 0.72 -18.12
N GLN A 409 -27.70 1.55 -18.56
CA GLN A 409 -28.69 2.20 -17.70
C GLN A 409 -30.00 1.41 -17.77
N ASN A 410 -30.39 0.80 -16.64
CA ASN A 410 -31.58 -0.03 -16.55
C ASN A 410 -32.66 0.63 -15.68
N ASP A 411 -33.73 1.11 -16.32
CA ASP A 411 -35.00 1.52 -15.72
C ASP A 411 -36.13 0.49 -15.97
N GLY A 412 -35.82 -0.59 -16.70
CA GLY A 412 -36.72 -1.68 -17.06
C GLY A 412 -36.29 -3.02 -16.47
N THR A 413 -36.10 -4.01 -17.35
CA THR A 413 -35.63 -5.35 -16.96
C THR A 413 -34.35 -5.73 -17.69
N LEU A 414 -33.28 -5.98 -16.94
CA LEU A 414 -32.01 -6.50 -17.44
C LEU A 414 -31.83 -7.95 -16.97
N THR A 415 -31.55 -8.87 -17.89
CA THR A 415 -31.28 -10.27 -17.55
C THR A 415 -29.97 -10.76 -18.17
N LEU A 416 -29.03 -11.23 -17.36
CA LEU A 416 -27.86 -11.98 -17.79
C LEU A 416 -28.04 -13.43 -17.34
N GLN A 417 -28.07 -14.37 -18.30
CA GLN A 417 -28.36 -15.77 -18.00
C GLN A 417 -27.54 -16.79 -18.79
N ALA A 418 -27.54 -18.04 -18.31
CA ALA A 418 -27.00 -19.20 -19.02
C ALA A 418 -25.48 -19.09 -19.35
N GLY A 419 -24.66 -18.75 -18.36
CA GLY A 419 -23.21 -18.60 -18.52
C GLY A 419 -22.78 -17.22 -19.02
N SER A 420 -23.70 -16.24 -19.04
CA SER A 420 -23.39 -14.87 -19.43
C SER A 420 -22.37 -14.21 -18.50
N LYS A 421 -21.56 -13.32 -19.08
CA LYS A 421 -20.49 -12.59 -18.38
C LYS A 421 -20.79 -11.10 -18.38
N ALA A 422 -20.69 -10.45 -17.23
CA ALA A 422 -20.83 -8.99 -17.13
C ALA A 422 -19.54 -8.25 -17.56
N GLY A 423 -18.38 -8.92 -17.55
CA GLY A 423 -17.14 -8.33 -18.03
C GLY A 423 -16.62 -7.21 -17.11
N ARG A 424 -16.45 -6.02 -17.68
CA ARG A 424 -16.18 -4.73 -17.01
C ARG A 424 -17.26 -3.72 -17.38
N ALA A 425 -18.50 -4.18 -17.52
CA ALA A 425 -19.61 -3.29 -17.80
C ALA A 425 -19.92 -2.41 -16.58
N ASP A 426 -20.35 -1.18 -16.87
CA ASP A 426 -20.87 -0.25 -15.89
C ASP A 426 -22.39 -0.36 -15.93
N ILE A 427 -23.00 -0.90 -14.86
CA ILE A 427 -24.41 -1.21 -14.81
C ILE A 427 -25.08 -0.37 -13.72
N VAL A 428 -26.05 0.45 -14.10
CA VAL A 428 -26.88 1.23 -13.17
C VAL A 428 -28.29 0.68 -13.22
N ASN A 429 -28.71 0.01 -12.15
CA ASN A 429 -30.09 -0.47 -11.97
C ASN A 429 -30.90 0.60 -11.20
N GLN A 430 -31.77 1.32 -11.89
CA GLN A 430 -32.54 2.44 -11.35
C GLN A 430 -33.64 1.99 -10.37
N SER A 431 -34.22 2.95 -9.66
CA SER A 431 -35.33 2.70 -8.74
C SER A 431 -36.53 2.10 -9.46
N GLY A 432 -37.08 1.00 -8.94
CA GLY A 432 -38.19 0.27 -9.57
C GLY A 432 -37.78 -0.67 -10.71
N ALA A 433 -36.51 -0.67 -11.12
CA ALA A 433 -35.98 -1.57 -12.14
C ALA A 433 -35.55 -2.93 -11.55
N LEU A 434 -35.53 -3.95 -12.42
CA LEU A 434 -35.13 -5.31 -12.09
C LEU A 434 -33.88 -5.71 -12.89
N ALA A 435 -32.80 -6.04 -12.19
CA ALA A 435 -31.63 -6.70 -12.76
C ALA A 435 -31.56 -8.15 -12.26
N THR A 436 -31.41 -9.12 -13.16
CA THR A 436 -31.31 -10.55 -12.83
C THR A 436 -30.05 -11.14 -13.44
N PHE A 437 -29.22 -11.75 -12.61
CA PHE A 437 -28.05 -12.53 -12.99
C PHE A 437 -28.31 -13.98 -12.60
N ARG A 438 -28.46 -14.88 -13.58
CA ARG A 438 -28.81 -16.28 -13.36
C ARG A 438 -27.83 -17.22 -14.05
N ASN A 439 -27.06 -17.99 -13.29
CA ASN A 439 -25.94 -18.76 -13.84
C ASN A 439 -24.97 -17.83 -14.59
N ALA A 440 -24.59 -16.71 -13.97
CA ALA A 440 -23.78 -15.67 -14.61
C ALA A 440 -22.47 -15.41 -13.85
N ASP A 441 -21.56 -14.66 -14.45
CA ASP A 441 -20.29 -14.25 -13.85
C ASP A 441 -20.17 -12.72 -13.93
N LEU A 442 -20.11 -12.06 -12.76
CA LEU A 442 -19.99 -10.60 -12.66
C LEU A 442 -18.58 -10.09 -13.01
N GLN A 443 -17.57 -10.95 -12.94
CA GLN A 443 -16.18 -10.64 -13.30
C GLN A 443 -15.59 -9.40 -12.62
N ARG A 444 -15.58 -8.25 -13.30
CA ARG A 444 -15.04 -6.97 -12.82
C ARG A 444 -16.02 -5.84 -13.13
N ALA A 445 -17.32 -6.15 -13.21
CA ALA A 445 -18.35 -5.16 -13.45
C ALA A 445 -18.48 -4.19 -12.27
N GLU A 446 -18.91 -2.98 -12.56
CA GLU A 446 -19.36 -2.00 -11.58
C GLU A 446 -20.89 -1.97 -11.61
N LEU A 447 -21.52 -2.38 -10.51
CA LEU A 447 -22.98 -2.45 -10.41
C LEU A 447 -23.48 -1.49 -9.32
N VAL A 448 -24.21 -0.45 -9.74
CA VAL A 448 -24.93 0.45 -8.84
C VAL A 448 -26.39 0.04 -8.83
N ASN A 449 -26.87 -0.44 -7.69
CA ASN A 449 -28.25 -0.87 -7.50
C ASN A 449 -29.05 0.16 -6.69
N LEU A 450 -30.06 0.75 -7.32
CA LEU A 450 -31.09 1.61 -6.70
C LEU A 450 -32.48 0.97 -6.71
N GLY A 451 -32.61 -0.20 -7.35
CA GLY A 451 -33.85 -0.99 -7.47
C GLY A 451 -33.71 -2.38 -6.87
N THR A 452 -34.14 -3.41 -7.61
CA THR A 452 -34.01 -4.81 -7.20
C THR A 452 -33.01 -5.57 -8.06
N THR A 453 -32.01 -6.18 -7.45
CA THR A 453 -31.04 -7.07 -8.11
C THR A 453 -31.18 -8.49 -7.58
N HIS A 454 -31.28 -9.48 -8.46
CA HIS A 454 -31.24 -10.90 -8.12
C HIS A 454 -29.96 -11.55 -8.64
N LEU A 455 -29.19 -12.19 -7.75
CA LEU A 455 -28.01 -12.98 -8.08
C LEU A 455 -28.31 -14.45 -7.76
N GLU A 456 -28.53 -15.27 -8.79
CA GLU A 456 -28.88 -16.68 -8.66
C GLU A 456 -27.80 -17.55 -9.32
N ARG A 457 -27.13 -18.43 -8.57
CA ARG A 457 -25.99 -19.24 -9.08
C ARG A 457 -24.96 -18.39 -9.80
N THR A 458 -24.64 -17.22 -9.23
CA THR A 458 -23.80 -16.21 -9.85
C THR A 458 -22.42 -16.18 -9.20
N ALA A 459 -21.37 -16.08 -9.99
CA ALA A 459 -20.01 -15.83 -9.52
C ALA A 459 -19.80 -14.32 -9.37
N GLY A 460 -19.36 -13.86 -8.19
CA GLY A 460 -19.12 -12.46 -7.88
C GLY A 460 -17.88 -11.88 -8.56
N GLY A 461 -16.83 -12.69 -8.73
CA GLY A 461 -15.55 -12.21 -9.26
C GLY A 461 -14.97 -11.07 -8.40
N SER A 462 -14.14 -10.22 -9.01
CA SER A 462 -13.65 -8.98 -8.38
C SER A 462 -14.54 -7.77 -8.71
N ALA A 463 -15.85 -7.98 -8.87
CA ALA A 463 -16.81 -6.92 -9.17
C ALA A 463 -17.04 -6.01 -7.95
N THR A 464 -17.55 -4.80 -8.20
CA THR A 464 -18.00 -3.88 -7.15
C THR A 464 -19.50 -3.70 -7.25
N LEU A 465 -20.21 -3.92 -6.14
CA LEU A 465 -21.65 -3.74 -6.01
C LEU A 465 -21.94 -2.68 -4.96
N ILE A 466 -22.61 -1.60 -5.36
CA ILE A 466 -23.12 -0.56 -4.46
C ILE A 466 -24.63 -0.72 -4.37
N ASN A 467 -25.14 -1.06 -3.19
CA ASN A 467 -26.57 -1.16 -2.91
C ASN A 467 -27.06 0.11 -2.21
N GLY A 468 -27.81 0.94 -2.94
CA GLY A 468 -28.31 2.24 -2.50
C GLY A 468 -29.44 2.17 -1.47
N VAL A 469 -29.94 3.34 -1.08
CA VAL A 469 -31.07 3.50 -0.16
C VAL A 469 -32.33 2.86 -0.76
N ASP A 470 -33.09 2.12 0.06
CA ASP A 470 -34.31 1.37 -0.33
C ASP A 470 -34.12 0.27 -1.40
N ALA A 471 -32.88 0.05 -1.86
CA ALA A 471 -32.55 -0.95 -2.85
C ALA A 471 -32.40 -2.34 -2.22
N HIS A 472 -32.81 -3.37 -2.98
CA HIS A 472 -32.77 -4.76 -2.55
C HIS A 472 -31.85 -5.61 -3.42
N VAL A 473 -30.99 -6.40 -2.79
CA VAL A 473 -30.20 -7.44 -3.45
C VAL A 473 -30.56 -8.79 -2.82
N ASP A 474 -31.11 -9.69 -3.62
CA ASP A 474 -31.34 -11.09 -3.22
C ASP A 474 -30.30 -11.99 -3.88
N VAL A 475 -29.57 -12.75 -3.05
CA VAL A 475 -28.51 -13.65 -3.49
C VAL A 475 -28.86 -15.08 -3.10
N LEU A 476 -28.91 -15.96 -4.10
CA LEU A 476 -29.27 -17.36 -3.96
C LEU A 476 -28.22 -18.27 -4.61
N ASP A 477 -27.75 -19.27 -3.86
CA ASP A 477 -26.82 -20.31 -4.33
C ASP A 477 -25.58 -19.77 -5.09
N SER A 478 -25.05 -18.62 -4.68
CA SER A 478 -24.04 -17.87 -5.44
C SER A 478 -22.66 -17.88 -4.77
N ASP A 479 -21.59 -17.72 -5.55
CA ASP A 479 -20.22 -17.63 -5.03
C ASP A 479 -19.73 -16.19 -5.11
N LEU A 480 -19.81 -15.45 -4.00
CA LEU A 480 -19.43 -14.04 -3.91
C LEU A 480 -17.96 -13.81 -3.56
N GLN A 481 -17.10 -14.82 -3.70
CA GLN A 481 -15.67 -14.67 -3.44
C GLN A 481 -15.09 -13.46 -4.18
N GLN A 482 -14.36 -12.61 -3.46
CA GLN A 482 -13.71 -11.37 -3.92
C GLN A 482 -14.63 -10.21 -4.31
N LEU A 483 -15.95 -10.35 -4.18
CA LEU A 483 -16.88 -9.25 -4.41
C LEU A 483 -16.64 -8.13 -3.40
N GLY A 484 -16.55 -6.89 -3.88
CA GLY A 484 -16.68 -5.70 -3.05
C GLY A 484 -18.15 -5.26 -2.98
N LEU A 485 -18.72 -5.23 -1.78
CA LEU A 485 -20.13 -4.84 -1.56
C LEU A 485 -20.20 -3.67 -0.59
N ALA A 486 -20.75 -2.54 -1.03
CA ALA A 486 -21.12 -1.42 -0.18
C ALA A 486 -22.65 -1.40 -0.01
N ASN A 487 -23.15 -1.48 1.22
CA ASN A 487 -24.57 -1.67 1.49
C ASN A 487 -25.20 -0.56 2.36
N VAL A 488 -26.09 0.22 1.74
CA VAL A 488 -26.98 1.18 2.41
C VAL A 488 -28.41 0.63 2.56
N GLY A 489 -28.85 -0.20 1.62
CA GLY A 489 -30.19 -0.81 1.59
C GLY A 489 -30.28 -2.19 2.27
N VAL A 490 -30.98 -3.13 1.62
CA VAL A 490 -31.17 -4.50 2.13
C VAL A 490 -30.50 -5.51 1.21
N VAL A 491 -29.56 -6.29 1.76
CA VAL A 491 -28.94 -7.43 1.09
C VAL A 491 -29.35 -8.72 1.80
N THR A 492 -29.82 -9.71 1.05
CA THR A 492 -30.25 -11.00 1.58
C THR A 492 -29.44 -12.12 0.92
N LEU A 493 -28.73 -12.91 1.71
CA LEU A 493 -27.91 -14.04 1.27
C LEU A 493 -28.55 -15.35 1.72
N ARG A 494 -28.86 -16.25 0.78
CA ARG A 494 -29.64 -17.49 1.04
C ARG A 494 -29.11 -18.69 0.25
N GLY A 495 -29.57 -19.88 0.61
CA GLY A 495 -29.17 -21.12 -0.04
C GLY A 495 -27.71 -21.49 0.25
N ASN A 496 -27.03 -22.06 -0.74
CA ASN A 496 -25.63 -22.50 -0.67
C ASN A 496 -24.63 -21.37 -0.97
N THR A 497 -24.99 -20.12 -0.67
CA THR A 497 -24.19 -18.93 -1.00
C THR A 497 -22.87 -18.90 -0.20
N GLN A 498 -21.77 -18.59 -0.87
CA GLN A 498 -20.43 -18.47 -0.28
C GLN A 498 -19.92 -17.03 -0.42
N ALA A 499 -19.14 -16.56 0.56
CA ALA A 499 -18.60 -15.19 0.58
C ALA A 499 -17.19 -15.13 1.22
N ARG A 500 -16.43 -16.22 1.08
CA ARG A 500 -15.23 -16.54 1.87
C ARG A 500 -14.09 -15.50 1.79
N ASP A 501 -14.08 -14.64 0.78
CA ASP A 501 -13.13 -13.53 0.62
C ASP A 501 -13.81 -12.21 0.21
N ALA A 502 -15.13 -12.14 0.34
CA ALA A 502 -15.89 -10.93 0.03
C ALA A 502 -15.54 -9.82 1.02
N LYS A 503 -15.52 -8.57 0.53
CA LYS A 503 -15.39 -7.37 1.36
C LYS A 503 -16.74 -6.70 1.45
N ILE A 504 -17.33 -6.69 2.64
CA ILE A 504 -18.64 -6.06 2.88
C ILE A 504 -18.46 -4.82 3.74
N GLU A 505 -18.79 -3.66 3.17
CA GLU A 505 -18.85 -2.38 3.84
C GLU A 505 -20.32 -1.99 4.09
N MET A 506 -20.69 -1.91 5.36
CA MET A 506 -22.04 -1.54 5.80
C MET A 506 -22.11 -0.02 6.03
N LEU A 507 -23.06 0.63 5.35
CA LEU A 507 -23.27 2.08 5.37
C LEU A 507 -24.67 2.44 5.92
N GLY A 508 -25.12 1.69 6.94
CA GLY A 508 -26.42 1.85 7.62
C GLY A 508 -27.45 0.79 7.25
N GLY A 509 -27.20 -0.03 6.23
CA GLY A 509 -28.15 -1.01 5.70
C GLY A 509 -28.34 -2.27 6.56
N LYS A 510 -29.17 -3.20 6.05
CA LYS A 510 -29.42 -4.52 6.62
C LYS A 510 -28.77 -5.61 5.75
N LEU A 511 -28.00 -6.49 6.37
CA LEU A 511 -27.48 -7.73 5.78
C LEU A 511 -28.19 -8.92 6.45
N ASN A 512 -29.01 -9.65 5.69
CA ASN A 512 -29.73 -10.81 6.18
C ASN A 512 -29.11 -12.11 5.65
N ILE A 513 -28.68 -12.98 6.55
CA ILE A 513 -28.05 -14.28 6.24
C ILE A 513 -28.79 -15.46 6.91
N ALA A 514 -30.03 -15.23 7.37
CA ALA A 514 -30.81 -16.21 8.13
C ALA A 514 -31.15 -17.50 7.35
N ASP A 515 -31.24 -17.39 6.01
CA ASP A 515 -31.68 -18.47 5.13
C ASP A 515 -30.52 -19.16 4.39
N ILE A 516 -29.30 -19.12 4.95
CA ILE A 516 -28.18 -19.94 4.47
C ILE A 516 -28.48 -21.42 4.78
N GLU A 517 -28.23 -22.29 3.81
CA GLU A 517 -28.36 -23.74 3.95
C GLU A 517 -27.12 -24.35 4.63
N ALA A 518 -27.31 -25.50 5.26
CA ALA A 518 -26.21 -26.18 5.92
C ALA A 518 -25.32 -26.89 4.89
N THR A 519 -24.02 -26.72 5.00
CA THR A 519 -23.06 -27.43 4.15
C THR A 519 -23.00 -28.91 4.58
N ALA A 520 -23.25 -29.82 3.63
CA ALA A 520 -23.11 -31.25 3.85
C ALA A 520 -21.63 -31.64 3.88
N SER A 521 -20.99 -31.51 5.04
CA SER A 521 -19.69 -32.13 5.32
C SER A 521 -19.87 -33.22 6.36
N GLU A 522 -19.01 -34.26 6.34
CA GLU A 522 -19.06 -35.46 7.20
C GLU A 522 -19.16 -35.08 8.70
N GLY A 523 -20.39 -34.94 9.19
CA GLY A 523 -20.71 -34.37 10.51
C GLY A 523 -22.15 -33.86 10.57
N LYS A 524 -22.57 -33.34 11.73
CA LYS A 524 -23.90 -32.69 11.85
C LYS A 524 -23.92 -31.45 10.94
N PRO A 525 -24.92 -31.30 10.05
CA PRO A 525 -25.04 -30.13 9.19
C PRO A 525 -25.19 -28.86 10.04
N ASP A 526 -24.26 -27.91 9.91
CA ASP A 526 -24.26 -26.63 10.62
C ASP A 526 -24.33 -25.49 9.59
N LYS A 527 -25.30 -24.58 9.75
CA LYS A 527 -25.47 -23.43 8.84
C LYS A 527 -24.33 -22.44 9.12
N THR A 528 -23.39 -22.29 8.18
CA THR A 528 -22.22 -21.41 8.37
C THR A 528 -22.02 -20.54 7.15
N LEU A 529 -21.80 -19.23 7.36
CA LEU A 529 -21.36 -18.31 6.32
C LEU A 529 -20.07 -17.62 6.78
N SER A 530 -19.00 -17.81 6.00
CA SER A 530 -17.76 -17.05 6.14
C SER A 530 -17.80 -15.79 5.30
N LEU A 531 -17.48 -14.66 5.92
CA LEU A 531 -17.21 -13.38 5.26
C LEU A 531 -15.71 -13.07 5.37
N GLY A 532 -15.13 -12.59 4.26
CA GLY A 532 -13.74 -12.19 4.23
C GLY A 532 -13.45 -11.00 5.15
N SER A 533 -14.20 -9.90 4.97
CA SER A 533 -14.16 -8.68 5.77
C SER A 533 -15.57 -8.12 5.96
N LEU A 534 -15.84 -7.59 7.16
CA LEU A 534 -17.08 -6.88 7.51
C LEU A 534 -16.73 -5.60 8.28
N SER A 535 -17.05 -4.44 7.70
CA SER A 535 -16.79 -3.14 8.33
C SER A 535 -17.96 -2.17 8.20
N GLY A 536 -17.95 -1.08 8.97
CA GLY A 536 -18.93 0.00 8.92
C GLY A 536 -20.07 -0.13 9.94
N ILE A 537 -21.23 0.45 9.65
CA ILE A 537 -22.40 0.52 10.52
C ILE A 537 -23.63 -0.10 9.85
N GLY A 538 -24.50 -0.75 10.61
CA GLY A 538 -25.73 -1.35 10.07
C GLY A 538 -26.22 -2.51 10.92
N LYS A 539 -27.11 -3.34 10.37
CA LYS A 539 -27.65 -4.52 11.06
C LYS A 539 -27.31 -5.80 10.32
N VAL A 540 -26.76 -6.79 11.02
CA VAL A 540 -26.55 -8.15 10.51
C VAL A 540 -27.52 -9.10 11.19
N VAL A 541 -28.38 -9.73 10.39
CA VAL A 541 -29.39 -10.70 10.86
C VAL A 541 -28.95 -12.10 10.50
N THR A 542 -28.72 -12.91 11.53
CA THR A 542 -28.05 -14.21 11.37
C THR A 542 -28.99 -15.41 11.31
N GLY A 543 -30.21 -15.33 11.85
CA GLY A 543 -31.06 -16.50 12.03
C GLY A 543 -30.30 -17.64 12.73
N GLN A 544 -30.38 -18.87 12.21
CA GLN A 544 -29.61 -20.01 12.71
C GLN A 544 -28.19 -20.11 12.13
N THR A 545 -27.77 -19.17 11.28
CA THR A 545 -26.48 -19.19 10.60
C THR A 545 -25.37 -18.70 11.51
N LYS A 546 -24.31 -19.52 11.65
CA LYS A 546 -23.04 -19.13 12.27
C LYS A 546 -22.27 -18.20 11.33
N LEU A 547 -21.94 -17.01 11.82
CA LEU A 547 -21.19 -15.99 11.08
C LEU A 547 -19.69 -16.12 11.38
N VAL A 548 -18.87 -16.38 10.38
CA VAL A 548 -17.40 -16.41 10.50
C VAL A 548 -16.81 -15.16 9.86
N LEU A 549 -15.92 -14.45 10.55
CA LEU A 549 -15.34 -13.17 10.14
C LEU A 549 -13.81 -13.19 10.18
N GLY A 550 -13.16 -12.49 9.25
CA GLY A 550 -11.72 -12.20 9.29
C GLY A 550 -10.84 -13.13 8.45
N GLU A 551 -11.41 -13.89 7.51
CA GLU A 551 -10.64 -14.81 6.65
C GLU A 551 -9.60 -14.10 5.76
N ARG A 552 -9.78 -12.79 5.49
CA ARG A 552 -8.82 -11.97 4.73
C ARG A 552 -7.56 -11.58 5.51
N ASN A 553 -7.51 -11.84 6.82
CA ASN A 553 -6.40 -11.42 7.69
C ASN A 553 -6.16 -9.89 7.72
N GLU A 554 -7.20 -9.10 7.43
CA GLU A 554 -7.21 -7.64 7.49
C GLU A 554 -7.81 -7.17 8.83
N ASP A 555 -7.51 -5.94 9.22
CA ASP A 555 -8.14 -5.31 10.38
C ASP A 555 -9.50 -4.74 9.97
N ASP A 556 -10.55 -5.15 10.69
CA ASP A 556 -11.93 -4.79 10.43
C ASP A 556 -12.50 -3.97 11.58
N ARG A 557 -13.41 -3.03 11.28
CA ARG A 557 -14.15 -2.28 12.30
C ARG A 557 -15.64 -2.27 12.00
N PHE A 558 -16.43 -2.93 12.85
CA PHE A 558 -17.88 -2.97 12.75
C PHE A 558 -18.52 -2.26 13.96
N ASP A 559 -19.21 -1.16 13.67
CA ASP A 559 -19.90 -0.29 14.63
C ASP A 559 -21.43 -0.53 14.65
N GLY A 560 -21.90 -1.53 13.92
CA GLY A 560 -23.32 -1.91 13.83
C GLY A 560 -23.77 -2.92 14.89
N GLU A 561 -24.91 -3.58 14.64
CA GLU A 561 -25.55 -4.56 15.53
C GLU A 561 -25.62 -5.94 14.85
N ILE A 562 -25.16 -7.00 15.52
CA ILE A 562 -25.36 -8.40 15.12
C ILE A 562 -26.42 -9.02 16.01
N LEU A 563 -27.47 -9.58 15.39
CA LEU A 563 -28.61 -10.13 16.12
C LEU A 563 -29.20 -11.37 15.44
N ARG A 564 -29.98 -12.13 16.21
CA ARG A 564 -30.79 -13.23 15.70
C ARG A 564 -32.25 -12.80 15.62
N GLU A 565 -32.76 -12.63 14.40
CA GLU A 565 -34.18 -12.60 14.07
C GLU A 565 -34.48 -13.86 13.24
N GLU A 566 -35.62 -14.51 13.48
CA GLU A 566 -36.14 -15.50 12.52
C GLU A 566 -36.51 -14.77 11.22
N ALA A 567 -36.33 -15.43 10.07
CA ALA A 567 -36.71 -14.87 8.80
C ALA A 567 -38.19 -14.43 8.87
N SER A 568 -38.43 -13.12 8.85
CA SER A 568 -39.74 -12.60 8.53
C SER A 568 -40.08 -13.13 7.15
N SER A 569 -41.10 -14.00 7.06
CA SER A 569 -41.66 -14.46 5.80
C SER A 569 -42.10 -13.24 4.99
N GLY A 570 -41.22 -12.72 4.15
CA GLY A 570 -41.53 -11.68 3.18
C GLY A 570 -42.32 -12.29 2.04
N ASP A 571 -43.60 -12.57 2.28
CA ASP A 571 -44.72 -12.34 1.36
C ASP A 571 -46.04 -12.72 2.08
N GLN A 572 -46.73 -11.72 2.63
CA GLN A 572 -48.12 -11.82 3.05
C GLN A 572 -48.96 -10.93 2.13
N SER A 573 -48.91 -11.19 0.83
CA SER A 573 -49.93 -10.75 -0.13
C SER A 573 -50.34 -11.86 -1.10
N ASN A 574 -50.81 -12.99 -0.58
CA ASN A 574 -51.98 -13.68 -1.16
C ASN A 574 -52.55 -14.75 -0.23
N THR A 575 -53.64 -14.41 0.46
CA THR A 575 -54.49 -15.37 1.14
C THR A 575 -55.25 -16.22 0.12
N LEU A 576 -55.12 -17.57 0.19
CA LEU A 576 -56.24 -18.46 0.55
C LEU A 576 -55.83 -19.95 0.55
N ARG A 577 -56.00 -20.57 1.74
CA ARG A 577 -56.15 -22.02 2.06
C ARG A 577 -54.89 -22.87 1.89
N ARG A 578 -54.37 -23.54 2.92
CA ARG A 578 -55.09 -24.41 3.86
C ARG A 578 -54.27 -24.57 5.13
N ALA A 579 -54.91 -24.31 6.27
CA ALA A 579 -54.39 -24.61 7.58
C ALA A 579 -54.03 -26.11 7.71
N THR A 580 -52.86 -26.39 8.25
CA THR A 580 -52.67 -27.55 9.12
C THR A 580 -51.85 -27.08 10.31
N ARG A 581 -52.50 -27.02 11.48
CA ARG A 581 -51.86 -26.76 12.78
C ARG A 581 -50.73 -27.76 12.99
N SER A 582 -49.50 -27.30 12.98
CA SER A 582 -48.38 -27.98 13.65
C SER A 582 -47.98 -27.12 14.84
N THR A 583 -48.48 -27.50 16.02
CA THR A 583 -47.94 -27.08 17.32
C THR A 583 -46.52 -27.62 17.46
N LYS A 584 -45.52 -26.86 17.01
CA LYS A 584 -44.14 -27.02 17.49
C LYS A 584 -43.81 -25.85 18.39
N ARG A 585 -43.51 -26.17 19.65
CA ARG A 585 -42.89 -25.31 20.66
C ARG A 585 -41.94 -24.30 20.01
N SER A 586 -42.15 -23.01 20.25
CA SER A 586 -41.08 -22.01 20.15
C SER A 586 -39.89 -22.51 20.97
N ALA A 587 -38.83 -22.93 20.30
CA ALA A 587 -37.54 -23.06 20.93
C ALA A 587 -37.17 -21.67 21.46
N VAL A 588 -36.67 -21.60 22.68
CA VAL A 588 -36.09 -20.38 23.26
C VAL A 588 -35.07 -19.85 22.25
N LEU A 589 -35.32 -18.67 21.70
CA LEU A 589 -34.40 -18.06 20.73
C LEU A 589 -33.10 -17.73 21.47
N THR A 590 -32.06 -18.53 21.26
CA THR A 590 -30.68 -18.17 21.63
C THR A 590 -30.20 -17.04 20.70
N GLY A 591 -29.25 -16.19 21.10
CA GLY A 591 -28.74 -15.09 20.25
C GLY A 591 -27.83 -15.56 19.10
N ALA A 592 -27.24 -14.63 18.35
CA ALA A 592 -26.36 -14.89 17.21
C ALA A 592 -25.07 -15.64 17.61
N SER A 593 -24.53 -16.46 16.69
CA SER A 593 -23.25 -17.15 16.85
C SER A 593 -22.22 -16.59 15.88
N VAL A 594 -21.12 -16.06 16.42
CA VAL A 594 -20.06 -15.36 15.69
C VAL A 594 -18.72 -16.03 15.98
N VAL A 595 -17.90 -16.23 14.93
CA VAL A 595 -16.54 -16.75 15.03
C VAL A 595 -15.58 -15.78 14.35
N LYS A 596 -14.54 -15.36 15.06
CA LYS A 596 -13.43 -14.58 14.52
C LYS A 596 -12.27 -15.52 14.19
N VAL A 597 -11.81 -15.48 12.93
CA VAL A 597 -10.67 -16.25 12.40
C VAL A 597 -9.64 -15.30 11.76
N GLY A 598 -8.53 -15.84 11.26
CA GLY A 598 -7.46 -15.07 10.63
C GLY A 598 -6.63 -14.23 11.62
N THR A 599 -5.60 -13.53 11.14
CA THR A 599 -4.62 -12.85 12.02
C THR A 599 -4.93 -11.38 12.33
N GLY A 600 -5.85 -10.74 11.60
CA GLY A 600 -6.22 -9.34 11.80
C GLY A 600 -7.03 -9.08 13.07
N ASP A 601 -7.20 -7.81 13.43
CA ASP A 601 -8.05 -7.37 14.53
C ASP A 601 -9.49 -7.08 14.07
N LEU A 602 -10.49 -7.59 14.78
CA LEU A 602 -11.89 -7.19 14.59
C LEU A 602 -12.30 -6.25 15.71
N THR A 603 -12.40 -4.96 15.40
CA THR A 603 -12.94 -3.98 16.34
C THR A 603 -14.47 -3.98 16.30
N LEU A 604 -15.09 -4.31 17.42
CA LEU A 604 -16.53 -4.23 17.64
C LEU A 604 -16.83 -2.95 18.44
N GLY A 605 -17.33 -1.92 17.78
CA GLY A 605 -17.65 -0.62 18.40
C GLY A 605 -19.15 -0.34 18.55
N GLY A 606 -20.01 -1.27 18.12
CA GLY A 606 -21.47 -1.20 18.29
C GLY A 606 -21.99 -2.05 19.44
N ASP A 607 -23.31 -1.99 19.66
CA ASP A 607 -24.02 -2.84 20.63
C ASP A 607 -24.17 -4.27 20.09
N GLN A 608 -23.49 -5.24 20.70
CA GLN A 608 -23.56 -6.65 20.30
C GLN A 608 -24.40 -7.52 21.25
N ARG A 609 -25.29 -6.95 22.08
CA ARG A 609 -26.14 -7.74 23.02
C ARG A 609 -26.88 -8.90 22.36
N GLY A 610 -27.18 -8.81 21.06
CA GLY A 610 -27.80 -9.86 20.25
C GLY A 610 -26.92 -11.09 19.99
N VAL A 611 -25.61 -11.05 20.31
CA VAL A 611 -24.66 -12.18 20.17
C VAL A 611 -24.65 -13.02 21.44
N ASP A 612 -24.97 -14.31 21.31
CA ASP A 612 -24.99 -15.31 22.39
C ASP A 612 -23.76 -16.21 22.40
N SER A 613 -23.00 -16.25 21.31
CA SER A 613 -21.73 -16.97 21.25
C SER A 613 -20.74 -16.19 20.40
N LEU A 614 -19.62 -15.76 20.99
CA LEU A 614 -18.47 -15.18 20.28
C LEU A 614 -17.24 -16.07 20.48
N ARG A 615 -16.72 -16.67 19.41
CA ARG A 615 -15.52 -17.52 19.46
C ARG A 615 -14.36 -16.86 18.74
N VAL A 616 -13.23 -16.65 19.40
CA VAL A 616 -12.02 -16.07 18.82
C VAL A 616 -10.99 -17.17 18.59
N GLU A 617 -10.90 -17.64 17.34
CA GLU A 617 -9.98 -18.72 16.92
C GLU A 617 -8.62 -18.21 16.43
N GLY A 618 -8.54 -16.95 16.02
CA GLY A 618 -7.30 -16.32 15.58
C GLY A 618 -7.39 -14.80 15.57
N GLY A 619 -6.23 -14.15 15.65
CA GLY A 619 -6.12 -12.68 15.69
C GLY A 619 -6.68 -12.13 17.00
N SER A 620 -7.23 -10.92 16.97
CA SER A 620 -7.86 -10.31 18.14
C SER A 620 -9.25 -9.75 17.84
N VAL A 621 -10.03 -9.57 18.91
CA VAL A 621 -11.25 -8.77 18.92
C VAL A 621 -11.02 -7.59 19.84
N THR A 622 -11.11 -6.36 19.33
CA THR A 622 -11.09 -5.15 20.15
C THR A 622 -12.53 -4.76 20.50
N ALA A 623 -12.87 -4.82 21.78
CA ALA A 623 -14.15 -4.40 22.32
C ALA A 623 -14.13 -2.89 22.61
N ALA A 624 -14.79 -2.10 21.78
CA ALA A 624 -14.83 -0.64 21.84
C ALA A 624 -16.19 -0.08 22.26
N HIS A 625 -17.05 -0.91 22.85
CA HIS A 625 -18.39 -0.55 23.33
C HIS A 625 -18.80 -1.40 24.53
N ALA A 626 -19.68 -0.88 25.39
CA ALA A 626 -20.11 -1.52 26.64
C ALA A 626 -20.63 -2.95 26.49
N ASN A 627 -21.21 -3.28 25.33
CA ASN A 627 -21.72 -4.63 25.04
C ASN A 627 -21.01 -5.29 23.85
N ALA A 628 -19.78 -4.88 23.52
CA ALA A 628 -19.11 -5.30 22.28
C ALA A 628 -18.84 -6.81 22.20
N LEU A 629 -18.70 -7.49 23.34
CA LEU A 629 -18.44 -8.94 23.39
C LEU A 629 -19.71 -9.81 23.35
N GLY A 630 -20.89 -9.19 23.31
CA GLY A 630 -22.18 -9.86 23.37
C GLY A 630 -22.62 -10.25 24.77
N SER A 631 -23.85 -10.76 24.86
CA SER A 631 -24.46 -11.10 26.15
C SER A 631 -24.23 -12.56 26.57
N GLY A 632 -23.83 -13.44 25.65
CA GLY A 632 -23.67 -14.87 25.93
C GLY A 632 -22.25 -15.32 26.28
N THR A 633 -21.79 -16.39 25.61
CA THR A 633 -20.49 -17.03 25.87
C THR A 633 -19.41 -16.50 24.92
N VAL A 634 -18.29 -16.04 25.48
CA VAL A 634 -17.06 -15.70 24.74
C VAL A 634 -16.05 -16.83 24.92
N THR A 635 -15.63 -17.48 23.84
CA THR A 635 -14.55 -18.47 23.88
C THR A 635 -13.30 -17.92 23.21
N VAL A 636 -12.21 -17.78 23.95
CA VAL A 636 -10.92 -17.31 23.44
C VAL A 636 -9.99 -18.51 23.33
N THR A 637 -9.59 -18.88 22.12
CA THR A 637 -8.66 -20.01 21.90
C THR A 637 -7.21 -19.61 22.18
N ASP A 638 -6.28 -20.57 22.20
CA ASP A 638 -4.84 -20.36 22.41
C ASP A 638 -4.20 -19.36 21.43
N LYS A 639 -4.78 -19.23 20.22
CA LYS A 639 -4.37 -18.26 19.18
C LYS A 639 -5.21 -16.99 19.15
N GLY A 640 -6.28 -16.93 19.93
CA GLY A 640 -7.21 -15.81 20.00
C GLY A 640 -6.78 -14.75 21.03
N GLY A 641 -7.19 -13.51 20.76
CA GLY A 641 -7.03 -12.38 21.66
C GLY A 641 -8.32 -11.58 21.83
N VAL A 642 -8.54 -11.02 23.00
CA VAL A 642 -9.54 -9.98 23.24
C VAL A 642 -8.85 -8.76 23.83
N LYS A 643 -9.18 -7.56 23.35
CA LYS A 643 -8.64 -6.30 23.88
C LYS A 643 -9.77 -5.36 24.23
N LEU A 644 -9.70 -4.69 25.37
CA LEU A 644 -10.67 -3.68 25.77
C LEU A 644 -10.20 -2.28 25.39
N ALA A 645 -11.01 -1.58 24.61
CA ALA A 645 -10.88 -0.14 24.36
C ALA A 645 -11.90 0.68 25.16
N SER A 646 -12.85 0.03 25.84
CA SER A 646 -13.83 0.64 26.75
C SER A 646 -14.21 -0.37 27.82
N ASP A 647 -14.88 0.08 28.89
CA ASP A 647 -15.53 -0.81 29.85
C ASP A 647 -16.55 -1.69 29.12
N VAL A 648 -16.58 -2.99 29.44
CA VAL A 648 -17.49 -3.98 28.87
C VAL A 648 -18.26 -4.68 29.99
N ASP A 649 -19.56 -4.90 29.78
CA ASP A 649 -20.48 -5.54 30.71
C ASP A 649 -21.42 -6.53 29.97
N GLY A 650 -22.19 -7.29 30.74
CA GLY A 650 -23.27 -8.13 30.25
C GLY A 650 -22.87 -9.48 29.69
N VAL A 651 -21.59 -9.86 29.75
CA VAL A 651 -21.10 -11.14 29.24
C VAL A 651 -21.45 -12.28 30.20
N ASN A 652 -22.25 -13.27 29.78
CA ASN A 652 -22.63 -14.41 30.64
C ASN A 652 -21.43 -15.30 30.99
N HIS A 653 -20.60 -15.67 30.01
CA HIS A 653 -19.52 -16.62 30.27
C HIS A 653 -18.28 -16.33 29.43
N ILE A 654 -17.08 -16.40 30.02
CA ILE A 654 -15.81 -16.43 29.28
C ILE A 654 -15.09 -17.75 29.52
N ASP A 655 -14.78 -18.48 28.44
CA ASP A 655 -13.89 -19.64 28.43
C ASP A 655 -12.57 -19.26 27.74
N ASN A 656 -11.52 -19.04 28.53
CA ASN A 656 -10.24 -18.51 28.05
C ASN A 656 -9.15 -19.58 27.97
N ALA A 657 -8.53 -19.72 26.80
CA ALA A 657 -7.26 -20.41 26.57
C ALA A 657 -6.20 -19.49 25.95
N GLY A 658 -6.57 -18.26 25.57
CA GLY A 658 -5.73 -17.29 24.87
C GLY A 658 -5.41 -16.06 25.70
N ARG A 659 -5.45 -14.89 25.06
CA ARG A 659 -5.05 -13.61 25.69
C ARG A 659 -6.25 -12.68 25.85
N ILE A 660 -6.40 -12.08 27.03
CA ILE A 660 -7.33 -10.97 27.28
C ILE A 660 -6.52 -9.78 27.77
N ASP A 661 -6.55 -8.67 27.05
CA ASP A 661 -5.92 -7.42 27.42
C ASP A 661 -6.97 -6.42 27.91
N LEU A 662 -6.96 -6.18 29.22
CA LEU A 662 -7.91 -5.27 29.88
C LEU A 662 -7.50 -3.80 29.69
N GLY A 663 -6.21 -3.53 29.43
CA GLY A 663 -5.68 -2.17 29.52
C GLY A 663 -6.01 -1.54 30.88
N THR A 664 -6.69 -0.40 30.87
CA THR A 664 -7.19 0.31 32.05
C THR A 664 -8.71 0.14 32.26
N ASN A 665 -9.37 -0.70 31.46
CA ASN A 665 -10.82 -0.81 31.41
C ASN A 665 -11.35 -1.99 32.24
N LYS A 666 -12.63 -1.91 32.59
CA LYS A 666 -13.35 -2.93 33.35
C LYS A 666 -14.04 -3.94 32.42
N LEU A 667 -14.00 -5.21 32.79
CA LEU A 667 -14.74 -6.31 32.16
C LEU A 667 -15.65 -6.98 33.18
N ALA A 668 -16.95 -6.76 33.11
CA ALA A 668 -17.94 -7.44 33.92
C ALA A 668 -18.49 -8.67 33.19
N VAL A 669 -18.34 -9.84 33.83
CA VAL A 669 -18.73 -11.16 33.33
C VAL A 669 -19.52 -11.88 34.42
N GLN A 670 -20.42 -12.80 34.09
CA GLN A 670 -21.02 -13.63 35.15
C GLN A 670 -20.05 -14.71 35.60
N LYS A 671 -19.59 -15.55 34.67
CA LYS A 671 -18.71 -16.68 34.97
C LYS A 671 -17.45 -16.71 34.11
N TYR A 672 -16.28 -16.93 34.71
CA TYR A 672 -15.01 -17.15 34.00
C TYR A 672 -14.49 -18.58 34.20
N THR A 673 -14.00 -19.20 33.13
CA THR A 673 -13.22 -20.46 33.19
C THR A 673 -11.93 -20.34 32.38
N SER A 674 -10.91 -21.08 32.82
CA SER A 674 -9.57 -21.05 32.22
C SER A 674 -9.07 -22.43 31.81
N LYS A 675 -8.38 -22.46 30.66
CA LYS A 675 -7.63 -23.62 30.15
C LYS A 675 -6.13 -23.31 30.16
N ALA A 676 -5.31 -24.34 30.03
CA ALA A 676 -3.87 -24.19 29.99
C ALA A 676 -3.44 -23.18 28.90
N GLY A 677 -2.60 -22.22 29.27
CA GLY A 677 -2.12 -21.16 28.38
C GLY A 677 -2.89 -19.84 28.45
N ALA A 678 -4.00 -19.78 29.18
CA ALA A 678 -4.77 -18.56 29.37
C ALA A 678 -3.95 -17.43 30.00
N LYS A 679 -4.10 -16.21 29.48
CA LYS A 679 -3.44 -15.01 29.98
C LYS A 679 -4.41 -13.84 30.08
N ILE A 680 -4.24 -13.03 31.13
CA ILE A 680 -4.89 -11.73 31.27
C ILE A 680 -3.79 -10.69 31.50
N SER A 681 -3.76 -9.61 30.71
CA SER A 681 -2.93 -8.45 30.97
C SER A 681 -3.75 -7.28 31.48
N SER A 682 -3.21 -6.59 32.49
CA SER A 682 -3.76 -5.33 33.01
C SER A 682 -2.68 -4.26 33.04
N HIS A 683 -3.06 -3.02 32.78
CA HIS A 683 -2.19 -1.87 32.88
C HIS A 683 -2.73 -0.88 33.91
N VAL A 684 -1.88 -0.54 34.86
CA VAL A 684 -2.17 0.42 35.92
C VAL A 684 -1.58 1.77 35.52
N SER A 685 -2.44 2.78 35.46
CA SER A 685 -2.06 4.15 35.15
C SER A 685 -2.83 5.15 36.02
N ARG A 686 -2.40 6.41 35.97
CA ARG A 686 -3.05 7.50 36.68
C ARG A 686 -4.24 8.03 35.86
N VAL A 687 -5.44 7.95 36.42
CA VAL A 687 -6.70 8.46 35.82
C VAL A 687 -7.22 9.58 36.72
N GLY A 688 -6.91 10.83 36.35
CA GLY A 688 -7.14 11.99 37.23
C GLY A 688 -6.21 11.97 38.44
N ASP A 689 -6.74 12.19 39.64
CA ASP A 689 -5.96 12.14 40.90
C ASP A 689 -5.80 10.71 41.45
N ASN A 690 -6.50 9.72 40.86
CA ASN A 690 -6.52 8.33 41.33
C ASN A 690 -5.72 7.40 40.43
N VAL A 691 -5.28 6.27 40.98
CA VAL A 691 -4.66 5.19 40.24
C VAL A 691 -5.74 4.18 39.85
N ALA A 692 -5.81 3.80 38.58
CA ALA A 692 -6.75 2.80 38.08
C ALA A 692 -6.02 1.76 37.24
N GLY A 693 -6.49 0.51 37.30
CA GLY A 693 -6.01 -0.58 36.47
C GLY A 693 -7.17 -1.33 35.85
N GLY A 694 -6.93 -1.98 34.71
CA GLY A 694 -7.93 -2.84 34.11
C GLY A 694 -8.31 -3.98 35.04
N ALA A 695 -9.61 -4.24 35.18
CA ALA A 695 -10.14 -5.19 36.15
C ALA A 695 -11.25 -6.06 35.54
N ILE A 696 -11.31 -7.33 35.93
CA ILE A 696 -12.41 -8.24 35.63
C ILE A 696 -13.27 -8.41 36.88
N GLN A 697 -14.59 -8.23 36.72
CA GLN A 697 -15.59 -8.47 37.77
C GLN A 697 -16.40 -9.72 37.40
N VAL A 698 -16.45 -10.70 38.30
CA VAL A 698 -17.28 -11.90 38.15
C VAL A 698 -18.47 -11.88 39.13
N SER A 699 -19.66 -12.31 38.69
CA SER A 699 -20.85 -12.40 39.56
C SER A 699 -21.28 -13.81 39.94
N GLU A 700 -20.58 -14.84 39.45
CA GLU A 700 -20.76 -16.26 39.75
C GLU A 700 -19.43 -16.95 40.04
N ASP A 701 -19.49 -18.17 40.59
CA ASP A 701 -18.29 -18.97 40.91
C ASP A 701 -17.41 -19.18 39.68
N SER A 702 -16.16 -18.73 39.76
CA SER A 702 -15.25 -18.62 38.62
C SER A 702 -13.88 -19.27 38.86
N ASP A 703 -13.23 -19.71 37.78
CA ASP A 703 -11.96 -20.44 37.82
C ASP A 703 -10.87 -19.81 36.93
N PHE A 704 -9.93 -19.11 37.57
CA PHE A 704 -8.73 -18.53 36.97
C PHE A 704 -7.48 -19.40 37.19
N THR A 705 -7.61 -20.63 37.68
CA THR A 705 -6.46 -21.48 38.08
C THR A 705 -5.41 -21.65 36.97
N ASN A 706 -5.84 -21.72 35.70
CA ASN A 706 -4.94 -21.87 34.55
C ASN A 706 -4.56 -20.55 33.88
N THR A 707 -4.99 -19.42 34.44
CA THR A 707 -4.73 -18.08 33.90
C THR A 707 -3.50 -17.45 34.54
N ALA A 708 -2.55 -17.03 33.72
CA ALA A 708 -1.49 -16.11 34.14
C ALA A 708 -2.00 -14.66 34.05
N ILE A 709 -2.02 -13.95 35.18
CA ILE A 709 -2.47 -12.57 35.25
C ILE A 709 -1.23 -11.68 35.40
N ASP A 710 -0.91 -10.92 34.35
CA ASP A 710 0.23 -10.02 34.29
C ASP A 710 -0.22 -8.56 34.44
N VAL A 711 0.29 -7.87 35.45
CA VAL A 711 -0.01 -6.46 35.71
C VAL A 711 1.23 -5.63 35.51
N THR A 712 1.10 -4.60 34.69
CA THR A 712 2.14 -3.58 34.48
C THR A 712 1.70 -2.28 35.14
N VAL A 713 2.67 -1.53 35.69
CA VAL A 713 2.39 -0.28 36.43
C VAL A 713 3.18 0.85 35.79
N ALA A 714 2.51 1.95 35.42
CA ALA A 714 3.14 3.17 34.91
C ALA A 714 4.23 3.70 35.85
N ASN A 715 5.34 4.22 35.31
CA ASN A 715 6.57 4.50 36.06
C ASN A 715 6.42 5.55 37.19
N ASP A 716 5.45 6.45 37.07
CA ASP A 716 5.17 7.56 37.99
C ASP A 716 4.41 7.13 39.25
N ILE A 717 4.00 5.86 39.32
CA ILE A 717 3.24 5.30 40.44
C ILE A 717 4.20 4.51 41.33
N ALA A 718 4.25 4.85 42.61
CA ALA A 718 5.10 4.16 43.58
C ALA A 718 4.53 2.81 44.03
N LEU A 719 5.38 1.89 44.50
CA LEU A 719 4.93 0.60 45.07
C LEU A 719 3.94 0.79 46.23
N ALA A 720 4.15 1.82 47.07
CA ALA A 720 3.24 2.14 48.17
C ALA A 720 1.88 2.69 47.72
N GLU A 721 1.76 3.22 46.50
CA GLU A 721 0.49 3.70 45.93
C GLU A 721 -0.37 2.55 45.39
N VAL A 722 0.23 1.40 45.07
CA VAL A 722 -0.48 0.20 44.59
C VAL A 722 -0.71 -0.85 45.67
N GLN A 723 0.07 -0.81 46.75
CA GLN A 723 -0.12 -1.68 47.92
C GLN A 723 -1.53 -1.49 48.50
N ASP A 724 -2.23 -2.59 48.73
CA ASP A 724 -3.57 -2.69 49.33
C ASP A 724 -4.69 -1.96 48.54
N LYS A 725 -4.44 -1.53 47.29
CA LYS A 725 -5.34 -0.63 46.54
C LYS A 725 -5.80 -1.11 45.17
N LEU A 726 -5.10 -2.05 44.53
CA LEU A 726 -5.41 -2.47 43.15
C LEU A 726 -5.72 -3.95 43.06
N GLY A 727 -6.92 -4.29 42.59
CA GLY A 727 -7.37 -5.65 42.33
C GLY A 727 -7.69 -5.88 40.85
N VAL A 728 -7.07 -6.88 40.23
CA VAL A 728 -7.39 -7.24 38.83
C VAL A 728 -8.65 -8.09 38.74
N VAL A 729 -8.91 -8.94 39.72
CA VAL A 729 -10.12 -9.77 39.80
C VAL A 729 -10.96 -9.30 40.97
N SER A 730 -12.25 -9.09 40.76
CA SER A 730 -13.24 -8.80 41.81
C SER A 730 -14.43 -9.73 41.67
N VAL A 731 -15.03 -10.14 42.78
CA VAL A 731 -16.10 -11.14 42.83
C VAL A 731 -17.30 -10.58 43.60
N ALA A 732 -18.51 -10.88 43.14
CA ALA A 732 -19.74 -10.48 43.83
C ALA A 732 -19.88 -11.14 45.22
N GLU A 733 -20.64 -10.48 46.09
CA GLU A 733 -20.89 -10.93 47.47
C GLU A 733 -21.45 -12.38 47.51
N GLY A 734 -20.84 -13.23 48.35
CA GLY A 734 -21.24 -14.63 48.52
C GLY A 734 -20.79 -15.61 47.42
N LYS A 735 -19.93 -15.18 46.48
CA LYS A 735 -19.37 -16.03 45.41
C LYS A 735 -17.86 -16.22 45.58
N THR A 736 -17.29 -17.19 44.87
CA THR A 736 -15.87 -17.56 44.99
C THR A 736 -15.13 -17.50 43.64
N ALA A 737 -13.84 -17.16 43.67
CA ALA A 737 -12.96 -17.28 42.51
C ALA A 737 -11.65 -17.97 42.88
N LYS A 738 -11.29 -19.04 42.17
CA LYS A 738 -9.98 -19.69 42.30
C LYS A 738 -8.97 -18.96 41.43
N LEU A 739 -7.89 -18.46 42.00
CA LEU A 739 -6.90 -17.66 41.30
C LEU A 739 -5.72 -18.51 40.80
N GLY A 740 -5.25 -18.18 39.60
CA GLY A 740 -4.00 -18.68 39.02
C GLY A 740 -2.79 -17.86 39.46
N LYS A 741 -1.71 -17.92 38.67
CA LYS A 741 -0.50 -17.13 38.94
C LYS A 741 -0.76 -15.65 38.63
N VAL A 742 -0.49 -14.78 39.60
CA VAL A 742 -0.53 -13.33 39.43
C VAL A 742 0.88 -12.77 39.53
N THR A 743 1.27 -11.95 38.56
CA THR A 743 2.56 -11.27 38.49
C THR A 743 2.38 -9.78 38.32
N ILE A 744 2.94 -9.00 39.24
CA ILE A 744 2.93 -7.52 39.22
C ILE A 744 4.39 -7.07 39.24
N GLY A 745 4.97 -6.84 38.06
CA GLY A 745 6.42 -6.69 37.95
C GLY A 745 7.17 -7.94 38.41
N SER A 746 7.93 -7.82 39.50
CA SER A 746 8.66 -8.90 40.18
C SER A 746 7.89 -9.48 41.37
N ILE A 747 6.72 -8.93 41.70
CA ILE A 747 5.90 -9.37 42.82
C ILE A 747 5.03 -10.54 42.36
N VAL A 748 5.04 -11.63 43.13
CA VAL A 748 4.25 -12.82 42.84
C VAL A 748 3.14 -12.97 43.87
N GLY A 749 1.92 -13.22 43.40
CA GLY A 749 0.75 -13.55 44.20
C GLY A 749 -0.02 -14.74 43.60
N GLY A 750 -0.88 -15.37 44.40
CA GLY A 750 -1.59 -16.61 44.04
C GLY A 750 -0.78 -17.88 44.35
N LYS A 751 -1.32 -19.06 44.00
CA LYS A 751 -0.67 -20.37 44.29
C LYS A 751 0.77 -20.41 43.77
N THR A 752 1.72 -20.29 44.69
CA THR A 752 3.11 -20.66 44.48
C THR A 752 3.28 -22.14 44.80
N VAL A 753 3.90 -22.90 43.89
CA VAL A 753 4.40 -24.23 44.25
C VAL A 753 5.61 -24.01 45.15
N ASP A 754 5.53 -24.51 46.38
CA ASP A 754 6.65 -24.55 47.32
C ASP A 754 7.78 -25.40 46.69
N PRO A 755 8.98 -24.85 46.43
CA PRO A 755 10.09 -25.62 45.87
C PRO A 755 10.77 -26.56 46.89
N THR A 756 10.35 -26.55 48.16
CA THR A 756 11.11 -27.18 49.26
C THR A 756 10.42 -28.31 50.04
N ASP A 757 9.18 -28.68 49.72
CA ASP A 757 8.52 -29.81 50.40
C ASP A 757 7.86 -30.81 49.41
N PRO A 758 8.39 -32.05 49.29
CA PRO A 758 7.80 -33.08 48.44
C PRO A 758 6.58 -33.80 49.06
N THR A 759 6.08 -33.40 50.25
CA THR A 759 5.02 -34.15 50.93
C THR A 759 3.99 -33.30 51.67
N THR A 760 2.96 -32.78 50.98
CA THR A 760 1.70 -32.44 51.65
C THR A 760 0.46 -32.87 50.86
N THR A 761 -0.13 -33.97 51.33
CA THR A 761 -1.57 -34.23 51.23
C THR A 761 -2.27 -33.51 52.39
N THR A 762 -3.07 -32.49 52.09
CA THR A 762 -4.19 -31.96 52.88
C THR A 762 -4.14 -32.14 54.42
N ASP A 763 -3.62 -31.14 55.14
CA ASP A 763 -3.91 -30.90 56.55
C ASP A 763 -4.62 -29.53 56.68
N PRO A 764 -5.91 -29.48 57.07
CA PRO A 764 -6.69 -28.25 57.13
C PRO A 764 -6.55 -27.48 58.45
N THR A 765 -5.54 -27.76 59.29
CA THR A 765 -5.40 -27.14 60.63
C THR A 765 -4.18 -26.25 60.86
N ASP A 766 -3.37 -25.94 59.83
CA ASP A 766 -2.23 -25.02 59.95
C ASP A 766 -2.67 -23.54 59.92
N PRO A 767 -2.45 -22.74 60.99
CA PRO A 767 -2.81 -21.33 61.04
C PRO A 767 -1.92 -20.40 60.18
N THR A 768 -0.90 -20.94 59.50
CA THR A 768 0.03 -20.17 58.66
C THR A 768 -0.32 -20.16 57.17
N ASP A 769 -1.41 -20.81 56.77
CA ASP A 769 -1.96 -20.69 55.41
C ASP A 769 -2.57 -19.28 55.22
N PRO A 770 -2.04 -18.44 54.31
CA PRO A 770 -2.53 -17.08 54.16
C PRO A 770 -3.96 -17.08 53.61
N THR A 771 -4.89 -16.82 54.54
CA THR A 771 -6.19 -16.16 54.37
C THR A 771 -7.21 -16.79 53.41
N ASP A 772 -8.26 -17.33 54.03
CA ASP A 772 -9.68 -17.19 53.65
C ASP A 772 -10.03 -17.12 52.14
N PRO A 773 -10.66 -18.16 51.56
CA PRO A 773 -11.18 -18.16 50.20
C PRO A 773 -12.23 -17.07 49.90
N SER A 774 -12.66 -16.31 50.91
CA SER A 774 -13.73 -15.32 50.82
C SER A 774 -13.31 -13.91 50.41
N ASN A 775 -12.01 -13.59 50.28
CA ASN A 775 -11.55 -12.28 49.77
C ASN A 775 -10.78 -12.39 48.43
N PRO A 776 -11.48 -12.54 47.30
CA PRO A 776 -10.91 -12.89 46.01
C PRO A 776 -10.29 -11.72 45.22
N SER A 777 -10.08 -10.56 45.86
CA SER A 777 -9.39 -9.43 45.22
C SER A 777 -7.88 -9.67 45.16
N VAL A 778 -7.32 -9.70 43.94
CA VAL A 778 -5.88 -9.81 43.67
C VAL A 778 -5.18 -8.50 44.04
N VAL A 779 -5.02 -8.23 45.34
CA VAL A 779 -4.40 -7.00 45.83
C VAL A 779 -2.95 -7.27 46.22
N VAL A 780 -2.03 -6.36 45.85
CA VAL A 780 -0.65 -6.39 46.34
C VAL A 780 -0.67 -6.09 47.84
N THR A 781 -0.47 -7.09 48.68
CA THR A 781 -0.40 -6.92 50.14
C THR A 781 1.04 -6.81 50.63
N SER A 782 1.20 -6.34 51.86
CA SER A 782 2.49 -6.34 52.55
C SER A 782 3.16 -7.73 52.66
N GLN A 783 2.40 -8.83 52.58
CA GLN A 783 2.92 -10.19 52.72
C GLN A 783 3.42 -10.80 51.39
N ASN A 784 3.09 -10.19 50.24
CA ASN A 784 3.50 -10.73 48.95
C ASN A 784 5.02 -10.75 48.81
N VAL A 785 5.54 -11.85 48.25
CA VAL A 785 6.97 -12.04 48.04
C VAL A 785 7.40 -11.43 46.70
N VAL A 786 8.56 -10.78 46.70
CA VAL A 786 9.21 -10.25 45.49
C VAL A 786 10.25 -11.26 44.99
N GLN A 787 10.00 -11.80 43.81
CA GLN A 787 10.90 -12.68 43.07
C GLN A 787 11.64 -11.84 42.02
N TYR A 788 12.81 -11.35 42.39
CA TYR A 788 13.65 -10.56 41.51
C TYR A 788 14.33 -11.42 40.44
N LEU A 789 14.48 -12.72 40.67
CA LEU A 789 15.10 -13.66 39.74
C LEU A 789 14.06 -14.45 38.92
N ALA A 790 14.01 -14.17 37.62
CA ALA A 790 13.32 -15.02 36.65
C ALA A 790 14.12 -16.29 36.35
N THR A 791 13.43 -17.40 36.09
CA THR A 791 14.03 -18.72 35.83
C THR A 791 14.87 -18.75 34.54
N ASP A 792 14.50 -17.93 33.57
CA ASP A 792 15.08 -17.79 32.23
C ASP A 792 15.77 -16.42 31.99
N GLY A 793 15.97 -15.63 33.06
CA GLY A 793 16.57 -14.31 32.95
C GLY A 793 18.06 -14.33 32.56
N ASN A 794 18.42 -13.53 31.56
CA ASN A 794 19.79 -13.39 31.07
C ASN A 794 20.63 -12.42 31.94
N TYR A 795 20.75 -12.72 33.23
CA TYR A 795 21.45 -11.88 34.19
C TYR A 795 22.98 -12.00 34.07
N SER A 796 23.70 -10.88 34.23
CA SER A 796 25.14 -10.92 34.51
C SER A 796 25.41 -11.55 35.90
N ALA A 797 26.64 -12.00 36.14
CA ALA A 797 27.01 -12.58 37.43
C ALA A 797 26.81 -11.60 38.60
N ASN A 798 27.05 -10.30 38.37
CA ASN A 798 26.89 -9.26 39.38
C ASN A 798 25.41 -8.89 39.59
N GLU A 799 24.62 -8.77 38.53
CA GLU A 799 23.16 -8.58 38.60
C GLU A 799 22.50 -9.74 39.37
N ARG A 800 22.83 -10.98 39.02
CA ARG A 800 22.30 -12.16 39.72
C ARG A 800 22.67 -12.15 41.20
N ALA A 801 23.89 -11.75 41.54
CA ALA A 801 24.36 -11.70 42.93
C ALA A 801 23.58 -10.68 43.77
N VAL A 802 23.34 -9.46 43.25
CA VAL A 802 22.55 -8.46 43.99
C VAL A 802 21.09 -8.85 44.06
N LEU A 803 20.48 -9.36 42.98
CA LEU A 803 19.08 -9.77 42.98
C LEU A 803 18.87 -10.96 43.92
N ALA A 804 19.73 -11.97 43.92
CA ALA A 804 19.68 -13.11 44.84
C ALA A 804 19.80 -12.70 46.33
N SER A 805 20.40 -11.54 46.62
CA SER A 805 20.55 -11.05 48.00
C SER A 805 19.25 -10.55 48.61
N VAL A 806 18.29 -10.15 47.76
CA VAL A 806 16.97 -9.61 48.11
C VAL A 806 15.83 -10.40 47.48
N ASP A 807 16.13 -11.51 46.80
CA ASP A 807 15.13 -12.42 46.26
C ASP A 807 14.41 -13.13 47.41
N GLY A 808 13.08 -13.06 47.42
CA GLY A 808 12.25 -13.63 48.48
C GLY A 808 11.85 -12.64 49.58
N VAL A 809 12.21 -11.35 49.50
CA VAL A 809 11.76 -10.32 50.45
C VAL A 809 10.27 -10.00 50.25
N THR A 810 9.59 -9.53 51.30
CA THR A 810 8.17 -9.16 51.16
C THR A 810 8.01 -7.71 50.68
N VAL A 811 6.87 -7.39 50.07
CA VAL A 811 6.49 -6.01 49.72
C VAL A 811 6.51 -5.11 50.95
N GLY A 812 6.06 -5.59 52.11
CA GLY A 812 6.09 -4.85 53.37
C GLY A 812 7.52 -4.54 53.85
N ASP A 813 8.48 -5.42 53.58
CA ASP A 813 9.91 -5.18 53.86
C ASP A 813 10.43 -3.96 53.09
N LEU A 814 9.99 -3.83 51.83
CA LEU A 814 10.40 -2.79 50.89
C LEU A 814 9.68 -1.46 51.15
N THR A 815 8.36 -1.48 51.35
CA THR A 815 7.57 -0.26 51.54
C THR A 815 7.78 0.38 52.91
N SER A 816 8.09 -0.42 53.94
CA SER A 816 8.49 0.09 55.27
C SER A 816 9.94 0.61 55.32
N GLY A 817 10.75 0.36 54.29
CA GLY A 817 12.17 0.69 54.26
C GLY A 817 13.05 -0.16 55.18
N ARG A 818 12.53 -1.30 55.67
CA ARG A 818 13.31 -2.26 56.47
C ARG A 818 14.38 -2.94 55.64
N ILE A 819 14.12 -3.23 54.36
CA ILE A 819 15.09 -3.75 53.40
C ILE A 819 15.24 -2.78 52.24
N GLY A 820 16.46 -2.24 52.06
CA GLY A 820 16.78 -1.27 51.03
C GLY A 820 16.06 0.07 51.20
N GLY A 821 16.13 0.91 50.16
CA GLY A 821 15.44 2.19 50.08
C GLY A 821 14.48 2.25 48.88
N LYS A 822 14.03 3.47 48.55
CA LYS A 822 13.00 3.72 47.54
C LYS A 822 13.34 3.08 46.19
N VAL A 823 14.60 3.08 45.78
CA VAL A 823 15.04 2.53 44.48
C VAL A 823 14.83 1.02 44.44
N LEU A 824 15.13 0.30 45.52
CA LEU A 824 14.86 -1.14 45.58
C LEU A 824 13.36 -1.42 45.57
N SER A 825 12.57 -0.64 46.32
CA SER A 825 11.11 -0.78 46.37
C SER A 825 10.46 -0.58 44.99
N GLU A 826 10.87 0.44 44.24
CA GLU A 826 10.35 0.67 42.88
C GLU A 826 10.81 -0.40 41.88
N MET A 827 12.02 -0.94 42.03
CA MET A 827 12.49 -2.04 41.17
C MET A 827 11.58 -3.28 41.25
N ALA A 828 10.86 -3.49 42.36
CA ALA A 828 9.89 -4.58 42.50
C ALA A 828 8.74 -4.51 41.48
N LEU A 829 8.40 -3.32 40.99
CA LEU A 829 7.35 -3.12 39.96
C LEU A 829 7.86 -3.32 38.53
N GLN A 830 9.16 -3.57 38.33
CA GLN A 830 9.72 -3.95 37.03
C GLN A 830 9.61 -5.46 36.87
N THR A 831 9.31 -5.94 35.66
CA THR A 831 9.21 -7.37 35.37
C THR A 831 10.54 -8.08 35.61
N ALA A 832 10.50 -9.21 36.32
CA ALA A 832 11.69 -10.00 36.58
C ALA A 832 12.35 -10.45 35.26
N GLY A 833 13.66 -10.19 35.13
CA GLY A 833 14.45 -10.54 33.96
C GLY A 833 14.42 -9.51 32.83
N SER A 834 13.60 -8.45 32.95
CA SER A 834 13.55 -7.39 31.94
C SER A 834 14.84 -6.59 31.89
N ASP A 835 15.08 -5.93 30.75
CA ASP A 835 16.25 -5.06 30.53
C ASP A 835 16.29 -3.89 31.52
N GLU A 836 15.12 -3.39 31.92
CA GLU A 836 14.96 -2.34 32.92
C GLU A 836 15.43 -2.81 34.29
N GLN A 837 14.95 -3.99 34.74
CA GLN A 837 15.32 -4.56 36.03
C GLN A 837 16.82 -4.87 36.09
N ARG A 838 17.38 -5.46 35.02
CA ARG A 838 18.82 -5.76 34.94
C ARG A 838 19.68 -4.51 35.05
N ARG A 839 19.28 -3.41 34.40
CA ARG A 839 19.94 -2.11 34.53
C ARG A 839 19.87 -1.58 35.96
N SER A 840 18.71 -1.60 36.59
CA SER A 840 18.54 -1.15 37.98
C SER A 840 19.35 -2.00 38.98
N ALA A 841 19.39 -3.33 38.77
CA ALA A 841 20.21 -4.24 39.55
C ALA A 841 21.71 -3.91 39.43
N SER A 842 22.20 -3.69 38.22
CA SER A 842 23.61 -3.34 37.99
C SER A 842 24.00 -2.00 38.60
N LEU A 843 23.08 -1.03 38.67
CA LEU A 843 23.30 0.22 39.42
C LEU A 843 23.39 -0.04 40.93
N LEU A 844 22.51 -0.88 41.49
CA LEU A 844 22.45 -1.18 42.93
C LEU A 844 23.62 -2.05 43.43
N SER A 845 24.23 -2.87 42.58
CA SER A 845 25.24 -3.87 42.95
C SER A 845 26.54 -3.28 43.54
N GLY A 846 26.85 -2.02 43.26
CA GLY A 846 28.11 -1.39 43.68
C GLY A 846 29.30 -1.81 42.81
N GLU A 847 29.06 -2.33 41.61
CA GLU A 847 30.09 -2.69 40.63
C GLU A 847 31.09 -1.55 40.36
N SER A 848 30.65 -0.30 40.39
CA SER A 848 31.51 0.88 40.20
C SER A 848 32.61 1.03 41.27
N LEU A 849 32.49 0.36 42.42
CA LEU A 849 33.41 0.47 43.56
C LEU A 849 34.51 -0.60 43.54
N VAL A 850 34.37 -1.66 42.74
CA VAL A 850 35.24 -2.84 42.77
C VAL A 850 36.69 -2.54 42.36
N ASN A 851 36.94 -1.41 41.69
CA ASN A 851 38.26 -1.02 41.19
C ASN A 851 39.09 -0.17 42.18
N ASN A 852 38.53 0.24 43.31
CA ASN A 852 39.15 1.22 44.20
C ASN A 852 40.51 0.76 44.76
N ALA A 853 40.63 -0.51 45.18
CA ALA A 853 41.89 -1.06 45.68
C ALA A 853 42.96 -1.19 44.58
N LEU A 854 42.56 -1.52 43.35
CA LEU A 854 43.47 -1.60 42.21
C LEU A 854 43.95 -0.22 41.76
N ALA A 855 43.07 0.79 41.78
CA ALA A 855 43.46 2.19 41.58
C ALA A 855 44.45 2.64 42.68
N ALA A 856 44.12 2.44 43.96
CA ALA A 856 45.02 2.78 45.07
C ALA A 856 46.42 2.11 44.94
N GLN A 857 46.47 0.83 44.57
CA GLN A 857 47.72 0.13 44.26
C GLN A 857 48.50 0.78 43.10
N GLY A 858 47.78 1.25 42.06
CA GLY A 858 48.33 1.97 40.92
C GLY A 858 49.10 3.24 41.32
N ALA A 859 48.58 4.01 42.29
CA ALA A 859 49.24 5.22 42.81
C ALA A 859 50.58 4.88 43.48
N THR A 860 50.61 3.83 44.31
CA THR A 860 51.86 3.34 44.91
C THR A 860 52.84 2.82 43.86
N THR A 861 52.35 2.12 42.84
CA THR A 861 53.19 1.61 41.75
C THR A 861 53.80 2.76 40.95
N ALA A 862 53.08 3.86 40.73
CA ALA A 862 53.62 5.07 40.10
C ALA A 862 54.73 5.70 40.94
N PHE A 863 54.53 5.83 42.25
CA PHE A 863 55.56 6.30 43.18
C PHE A 863 56.83 5.42 43.17
N GLN A 864 56.67 4.09 43.17
CA GLN A 864 57.79 3.15 43.05
C GLN A 864 58.55 3.28 41.72
N ARG A 865 57.83 3.45 40.60
CA ARG A 865 58.47 3.70 39.30
C ARG A 865 59.25 5.02 39.29
N GLY A 866 58.79 6.06 39.98
CA GLY A 866 59.55 7.29 40.19
C GLY A 866 60.89 7.04 40.88
N MET A 867 60.89 6.28 41.99
CA MET A 867 62.13 5.86 42.66
C MET A 867 63.02 4.97 41.77
N GLN A 868 62.43 4.02 41.04
CA GLN A 868 63.15 3.13 40.12
C GLN A 868 63.80 3.91 38.97
N SER A 869 63.09 4.85 38.37
CA SER A 869 63.62 5.73 37.33
C SER A 869 64.79 6.56 37.86
N ARG A 870 64.66 7.15 39.05
CA ARG A 870 65.75 7.89 39.70
C ARG A 870 66.97 7.03 40.00
N MET A 871 66.75 5.78 40.43
CA MET A 871 67.79 4.80 40.70
C MET A 871 68.55 4.43 39.41
N LEU A 872 67.81 4.22 38.31
CA LEU A 872 68.33 3.81 37.01
C LEU A 872 69.02 4.96 36.24
N ALA A 873 68.54 6.20 36.35
CA ALA A 873 69.16 7.40 35.78
C ALA A 873 70.34 7.93 36.63
N GLY A 874 70.42 7.49 37.89
CA GLY A 874 71.41 7.92 38.89
C GLY A 874 72.55 6.94 39.17
N GLY A 875 72.48 5.69 38.71
CA GLY A 875 73.58 4.73 38.81
C GLY A 875 74.82 5.22 38.08
N ALA A 876 76.02 4.82 38.52
CA ALA A 876 77.29 5.25 37.90
C ALA A 876 77.24 5.03 36.38
N MET A 877 77.11 6.12 35.61
CA MET A 877 76.98 6.12 34.14
C MET A 877 78.34 5.80 33.51
N PHE A 878 78.37 5.24 32.29
CA PHE A 878 79.63 4.90 31.60
C PHE A 878 80.61 6.08 31.47
N GLY A 879 80.10 7.32 31.43
CA GLY A 879 80.90 8.54 31.39
C GLY A 879 81.42 9.07 32.75
N ASP A 880 81.14 8.39 33.88
CA ASP A 880 81.62 8.82 35.20
C ASP A 880 83.03 8.28 35.53
N LYS A 881 83.63 7.45 34.65
CA LYS A 881 85.01 6.95 34.79
C LYS A 881 86.06 7.72 33.95
N THR A 882 85.68 8.64 33.05
CA THR A 882 86.63 9.28 32.10
C THR A 882 86.57 10.81 31.95
N ALA A 883 85.88 11.54 32.82
CA ALA A 883 85.96 13.01 32.83
C ALA A 883 86.99 13.54 33.85
N ASN A 884 88.22 13.79 33.39
CA ASN A 884 89.19 14.62 34.11
C ASN A 884 88.65 16.05 34.32
N GLY A 885 88.71 16.54 35.57
CA GLY A 885 88.63 17.98 35.86
C GLY A 885 87.77 18.40 37.06
N ALA A 886 88.39 18.32 38.25
CA ALA A 886 88.12 19.04 39.50
C ALA A 886 86.82 18.76 40.29
N ASN A 887 87.00 18.10 41.44
CA ASN A 887 86.10 18.00 42.61
C ASN A 887 84.68 17.47 42.35
N ALA A 888 84.58 16.18 42.03
CA ALA A 888 83.48 15.39 42.57
C ALA A 888 83.89 14.98 43.99
N ASP A 889 83.81 15.92 44.93
CA ASP A 889 84.15 15.66 46.34
C ASP A 889 83.36 14.45 46.84
N SER A 890 84.02 13.64 47.66
CA SER A 890 83.65 12.31 48.12
C SER A 890 82.32 12.18 48.89
N TYR A 891 81.39 13.15 48.81
CA TYR A 891 80.09 13.18 49.51
C TYR A 891 78.93 13.86 48.73
N GLY A 892 78.79 13.61 47.42
CA GLY A 892 77.73 14.25 46.60
C GLY A 892 76.30 13.87 47.01
N ILE A 893 75.56 14.85 47.55
CA ILE A 893 74.12 14.80 47.80
C ILE A 893 73.37 15.34 46.57
N ALA A 894 72.27 14.71 46.17
CA ALA A 894 71.42 15.18 45.09
C ALA A 894 69.95 15.23 45.51
N GLY A 895 69.32 16.37 45.23
CA GLY A 895 67.86 16.51 45.31
C GLY A 895 67.22 16.18 43.96
N TRP A 896 66.04 15.58 43.98
CA TRP A 896 65.26 15.33 42.77
C TRP A 896 63.76 15.52 43.00
N ALA A 897 63.06 15.84 41.93
CA ALA A 897 61.60 15.91 41.89
C ALA A 897 61.12 15.23 40.61
N SER A 898 59.97 14.55 40.68
CA SER A 898 59.33 13.91 39.54
C SER A 898 57.82 14.12 39.60
N PHE A 899 57.21 14.38 38.45
CA PHE A 899 55.78 14.47 38.27
C PHE A 899 55.39 13.62 37.06
N SER A 900 54.36 12.80 37.22
CA SER A 900 53.84 11.94 36.17
C SER A 900 52.32 11.96 36.17
N GLY A 901 51.72 11.94 34.99
CA GLY A 901 50.28 11.79 34.82
C GLY A 901 49.99 10.65 33.86
N GLY A 902 48.84 10.00 34.02
CA GLY A 902 48.47 8.89 33.16
C GLY A 902 47.00 8.54 33.17
N ASN A 903 46.61 7.75 32.17
CA ASN A 903 45.28 7.18 32.01
C ASN A 903 45.39 5.67 31.80
N THR A 904 44.61 4.91 32.57
CA THR A 904 44.49 3.45 32.47
C THR A 904 43.06 3.09 32.10
N SER A 905 42.85 2.39 30.99
CA SER A 905 41.56 1.82 30.58
C SER A 905 41.58 0.32 30.86
N GLN A 906 40.66 -0.15 31.68
CA GLN A 906 40.41 -1.57 31.94
C GLN A 906 39.09 -1.98 31.28
N ARG A 907 39.07 -3.13 30.60
CA ARG A 907 37.91 -3.62 29.86
C ARG A 907 37.75 -5.13 30.03
N SER A 908 36.51 -5.53 30.21
CA SER A 908 36.01 -6.90 30.22
C SER A 908 34.65 -6.91 29.51
N ASP A 909 34.13 -8.09 29.18
CA ASP A 909 32.85 -8.23 28.46
C ASP A 909 31.65 -7.66 29.23
N ALA A 910 31.75 -7.52 30.55
CA ALA A 910 30.67 -7.02 31.42
C ALA A 910 30.96 -5.65 32.07
N LEU A 911 32.23 -5.28 32.30
CA LEU A 911 32.61 -4.09 33.05
C LEU A 911 33.86 -3.43 32.50
N SER A 912 33.90 -2.10 32.53
CA SER A 912 35.06 -1.32 32.09
C SER A 912 35.28 -0.10 32.98
N PHE A 913 36.55 0.26 33.20
CA PHE A 913 36.96 1.40 34.02
C PHE A 913 37.94 2.29 33.26
N ASP A 914 37.85 3.61 33.49
CA ASP A 914 38.93 4.55 33.18
C ASP A 914 39.46 5.14 34.49
N VAL A 915 40.76 5.00 34.73
CA VAL A 915 41.48 5.56 35.87
C VAL A 915 42.43 6.63 35.38
N ARG A 916 42.29 7.86 35.88
CA ARG A 916 43.15 9.00 35.54
C ARG A 916 43.77 9.57 36.78
N GLY A 917 45.06 9.89 36.73
CA GLY A 917 45.72 10.47 37.89
C GLY A 917 46.98 11.25 37.57
N ILE A 918 47.40 12.03 38.57
CA ILE A 918 48.67 12.74 38.60
C ILE A 918 49.35 12.38 39.92
N ASP A 919 50.59 11.96 39.82
CA ASP A 919 51.45 11.56 40.92
C ASP A 919 52.72 12.42 40.90
N GLY A 920 53.14 12.91 42.06
CA GLY A 920 54.36 13.69 42.26
C GLY A 920 55.20 13.12 43.39
N ALA A 921 56.52 13.16 43.24
CA ALA A 921 57.48 12.71 44.23
C ALA A 921 58.66 13.67 44.32
N ILE A 922 59.17 13.88 45.53
CA ILE A 922 60.43 14.57 45.78
C ILE A 922 61.31 13.68 46.64
N GLY A 923 62.62 13.73 46.41
CA GLY A 923 63.54 12.90 47.16
C GLY A 923 64.96 13.45 47.19
N VAL A 924 65.75 12.83 48.06
CA VAL A 924 67.17 13.12 48.24
C VAL A 924 67.92 11.79 48.24
N ASP A 925 69.03 11.74 47.51
CA ASP A 925 69.98 10.62 47.62
C ASP A 925 71.41 11.10 47.81
N LYS A 926 72.20 10.24 48.44
CA LYS A 926 73.61 10.42 48.68
C LYS A 926 74.38 9.28 48.03
N ARG A 927 75.46 9.62 47.34
CA ARG A 927 76.44 8.64 46.86
C ARG A 927 77.42 8.29 47.98
N ILE A 928 77.61 7.00 48.23
CA ILE A 928 78.55 6.45 49.22
C ILE A 928 79.65 5.70 48.43
N GLY A 929 80.88 6.20 48.51
CA GLY A 929 81.98 5.75 47.65
C GLY A 929 81.73 6.07 46.17
N SER A 930 82.35 5.33 45.25
CA SER A 930 82.11 5.48 43.81
C SER A 930 80.87 4.71 43.32
N ASN A 931 80.46 3.68 44.06
CA ASN A 931 79.66 2.57 43.52
C ASN A 931 78.26 2.43 44.13
N THR A 932 77.93 3.11 45.24
CA THR A 932 76.65 2.95 45.96
C THR A 932 75.86 4.25 46.03
N VAL A 933 74.54 4.18 45.86
CA VAL A 933 73.60 5.30 46.08
C VAL A 933 72.51 4.84 47.03
N VAL A 934 72.16 5.67 48.02
CA VAL A 934 71.03 5.46 48.92
C VAL A 934 70.20 6.73 49.00
N GLY A 935 68.88 6.60 49.06
CA GLY A 935 67.97 7.74 49.07
C GLY A 935 66.62 7.48 49.73
N ALA A 936 65.94 8.59 49.98
CA ALA A 936 64.59 8.62 50.51
C ALA A 936 63.73 9.57 49.68
N SER A 937 62.43 9.29 49.61
CA SER A 937 61.48 10.16 48.92
C SER A 937 60.11 10.17 49.59
N ILE A 938 59.41 11.27 49.41
CA ILE A 938 57.99 11.41 49.73
C ILE A 938 57.22 11.75 48.46
N GLY A 939 55.97 11.34 48.38
CA GLY A 939 55.13 11.59 47.21
C GLY A 939 53.66 11.75 47.54
N MET A 940 52.96 12.45 46.66
CA MET A 940 51.52 12.66 46.73
C MET A 940 50.91 12.34 45.37
N GLY A 941 49.73 11.75 45.37
CA GLY A 941 49.03 11.37 44.14
C GLY A 941 47.54 11.47 44.28
N ASN A 942 46.86 11.84 43.20
CA ASN A 942 45.40 11.82 43.11
C ASN A 942 44.99 10.99 41.89
N GLN A 943 44.09 10.04 42.10
CA GLN A 943 43.51 9.22 41.05
C GLN A 943 41.99 9.28 41.08
N ASN A 944 41.38 9.38 39.91
CA ASN A 944 39.94 9.29 39.73
C ASN A 944 39.62 8.04 38.90
N SER A 945 38.83 7.13 39.46
CA SER A 945 38.37 5.90 38.82
C SER A 945 36.88 6.04 38.46
N LYS A 946 36.55 5.88 37.19
CA LYS A 946 35.17 5.93 36.68
C LYS A 946 34.79 4.62 36.01
N ALA A 947 33.63 4.08 36.38
CA ALA A 947 33.04 2.94 35.69
C ALA A 947 32.37 3.42 34.38
N LYS A 948 32.56 2.70 33.28
CA LYS A 948 31.88 3.00 32.01
C LYS A 948 30.47 2.43 32.05
N SER A 949 29.52 3.17 31.46
CA SER A 949 28.10 2.81 31.42
C SER A 949 27.41 2.79 32.80
N MET A 950 28.05 3.37 33.84
CA MET A 950 27.47 3.54 35.17
C MET A 950 27.76 4.96 35.71
N PRO A 951 26.80 5.63 36.35
CA PRO A 951 26.99 6.95 36.94
C PRO A 951 27.70 6.84 38.29
N GLY A 952 28.99 6.49 38.29
CA GLY A 952 29.80 6.35 39.51
C GLY A 952 31.27 6.74 39.33
N GLU A 953 31.81 7.50 40.30
CA GLU A 953 33.22 7.87 40.38
C GLU A 953 33.80 7.66 41.79
N SER A 954 35.09 7.34 41.83
CA SER A 954 35.87 7.18 43.07
C SER A 954 37.14 8.00 42.98
N LYS A 955 37.37 8.88 43.97
CA LYS A 955 38.57 9.73 44.09
C LYS A 955 39.49 9.16 45.16
N ILE A 956 40.73 8.89 44.80
CA ILE A 956 41.76 8.28 45.64
C ILE A 956 42.90 9.28 45.80
N ASN A 957 43.05 9.84 47.00
CA ASN A 957 44.20 10.66 47.37
C ASN A 957 45.20 9.83 48.15
N SER A 958 46.48 9.90 47.76
CA SER A 958 47.53 9.04 48.26
C SER A 958 48.72 9.86 48.76
N VAL A 959 49.27 9.48 49.91
CA VAL A 959 50.53 10.04 50.45
C VAL A 959 51.50 8.88 50.67
N SER A 960 52.67 8.95 50.04
CA SER A 960 53.67 7.90 50.00
C SER A 960 54.99 8.34 50.63
N VAL A 961 55.67 7.40 51.27
CA VAL A 961 57.07 7.51 51.73
C VAL A 961 57.83 6.28 51.27
N GLY A 962 59.09 6.44 50.89
CA GLY A 962 59.90 5.32 50.41
C GLY A 962 61.40 5.52 50.59
N LEU A 963 62.11 4.39 50.65
CA LEU A 963 63.57 4.29 50.70
C LEU A 963 64.04 3.46 49.52
N TYR A 964 65.16 3.84 48.91
CA TYR A 964 65.74 3.13 47.77
C TYR A 964 67.26 3.14 47.81
N GLY A 965 67.89 2.21 47.10
CA GLY A 965 69.33 2.18 46.92
C GLY A 965 69.77 1.35 45.72
N SER A 966 70.98 1.63 45.24
CA SER A 966 71.62 0.87 44.16
C SER A 966 73.12 0.75 44.35
N TYR A 967 73.68 -0.30 43.77
CA TYR A 967 75.10 -0.63 43.77
C TYR A 967 75.52 -1.07 42.37
N LEU A 968 76.63 -0.52 41.85
CA LEU A 968 77.26 -0.94 40.60
C LEU A 968 78.69 -1.40 40.88
N ASN A 969 79.02 -2.65 40.52
CA ASN A 969 80.37 -3.16 40.68
C ASN A 969 81.27 -2.89 39.45
N ASP A 970 82.57 -3.18 39.58
CA ASP A 970 83.54 -2.96 38.50
C ASP A 970 83.37 -3.91 37.30
N ALA A 971 82.63 -5.01 37.45
CA ALA A 971 82.24 -5.92 36.37
C ALA A 971 80.98 -5.44 35.60
N ASN A 972 80.56 -4.19 35.81
CA ASN A 972 79.36 -3.57 35.25
C ASN A 972 78.04 -4.28 35.62
N LEU A 973 78.00 -5.01 36.74
CA LEU A 973 76.76 -5.55 37.30
C LEU A 973 76.13 -4.52 38.25
N PHE A 974 74.85 -4.22 38.03
CA PHE A 974 74.08 -3.36 38.90
C PHE A 974 73.03 -4.14 39.66
N VAL A 975 72.81 -3.77 40.91
CA VAL A 975 71.67 -4.20 41.72
C VAL A 975 71.05 -2.98 42.35
N GLY A 976 69.72 -2.94 42.42
CA GLY A 976 69.03 -1.87 43.12
C GLY A 976 67.61 -2.25 43.48
N GLY A 977 67.05 -1.54 44.45
CA GLY A 977 65.69 -1.78 44.91
C GLY A 977 65.23 -0.73 45.89
N GLY A 978 64.00 -0.87 46.35
CA GLY A 978 63.39 0.02 47.32
C GLY A 978 62.12 -0.54 47.94
N VAL A 979 61.69 0.12 49.01
CA VAL A 979 60.47 -0.17 49.75
C VAL A 979 59.67 1.11 49.92
N SER A 980 58.33 0.99 49.95
CA SER A 980 57.41 2.11 50.07
C SER A 980 56.21 1.78 50.94
N TYR A 981 55.75 2.77 51.70
CA TYR A 981 54.46 2.76 52.38
C TYR A 981 53.61 3.91 51.86
N THR A 982 52.37 3.62 51.47
CA THR A 982 51.41 4.63 51.01
C THR A 982 50.14 4.55 51.85
N ARG A 983 49.64 5.70 52.29
CA ARG A 983 48.32 5.84 52.90
C ARG A 983 47.35 6.43 51.89
N HIS A 984 46.15 5.87 51.81
CA HIS A 984 45.10 6.28 50.87
C HIS A 984 43.87 6.80 51.61
N SER A 985 43.24 7.83 51.04
CA SER A 985 41.90 8.30 51.37
C SER A 985 41.04 8.23 50.12
N VAL A 986 39.91 7.52 50.20
CA VAL A 986 39.02 7.24 49.07
C VAL A 986 37.65 7.82 49.36
N THR A 987 37.14 8.63 48.44
CA THR A 987 35.76 9.14 48.45
C THR A 987 35.01 8.60 47.23
N THR A 988 33.82 8.07 47.44
CA THR A 988 32.97 7.50 46.38
C THR A 988 31.70 8.32 46.22
N ASP A 989 31.24 8.43 44.97
CA ASP A 989 30.02 9.12 44.55
C ASP A 989 29.38 8.31 43.42
N ARG A 990 28.17 7.77 43.61
CA ARG A 990 27.42 7.05 42.56
C ARG A 990 25.92 7.35 42.61
N THR A 991 25.22 7.15 41.51
CA THR A 991 23.76 7.31 41.43
C THR A 991 23.11 5.96 41.15
N VAL A 992 22.03 5.64 41.87
CA VAL A 992 21.20 4.46 41.63
C VAL A 992 19.80 4.90 41.23
N ALA A 993 19.14 4.12 40.38
CA ALA A 993 17.79 4.42 39.93
C ALA A 993 17.01 3.19 39.48
N ALA A 994 15.70 3.23 39.68
CA ALA A 994 14.72 2.28 39.17
C ALA A 994 13.39 3.03 38.99
N ARG A 995 12.78 2.92 37.80
CA ARG A 995 11.61 3.75 37.42
C ARG A 995 11.90 5.24 37.69
N ASP A 996 10.99 5.95 38.34
CA ASP A 996 11.14 7.36 38.70
C ASP A 996 11.80 7.57 40.08
N ALA A 997 12.29 6.51 40.74
CA ALA A 997 13.11 6.62 41.93
C ALA A 997 14.60 6.71 41.57
N SER A 998 15.29 7.68 42.16
CA SER A 998 16.74 7.82 42.08
C SER A 998 17.33 8.26 43.41
N ALA A 999 18.56 7.85 43.71
CA ALA A 999 19.31 8.28 44.89
C ALA A 999 20.80 8.49 44.58
N ARG A 1000 21.38 9.58 45.07
CA ARG A 1000 22.81 9.85 45.01
C ARG A 1000 23.51 9.36 46.28
N LEU A 1001 24.39 8.38 46.13
CA LEU A 1001 25.08 7.68 47.21
C LEU A 1001 26.53 8.16 47.33
N SER A 1002 26.99 8.36 48.56
CA SER A 1002 28.36 8.77 48.85
C SER A 1002 28.98 7.96 49.98
N GLY A 1003 30.27 7.63 49.86
CA GLY A 1003 31.02 6.91 50.88
C GLY A 1003 32.43 7.45 51.06
N LYS A 1004 33.03 7.17 52.23
CA LYS A 1004 34.43 7.52 52.53
C LYS A 1004 35.12 6.34 53.19
N THR A 1005 36.30 5.98 52.69
CA THR A 1005 37.16 4.96 53.30
C THR A 1005 38.62 5.38 53.29
N SER A 1006 39.43 4.70 54.08
CA SER A 1006 40.88 4.85 54.09
C SER A 1006 41.55 3.50 54.02
N GLY A 1007 42.82 3.50 53.64
CA GLY A 1007 43.60 2.27 53.53
C GLY A 1007 45.08 2.53 53.37
N ASN A 1008 45.83 1.47 53.13
CA ASN A 1008 47.26 1.54 52.93
C ASN A 1008 47.75 0.55 51.87
N THR A 1009 48.92 0.84 51.33
CA THR A 1009 49.67 -0.06 50.45
C THR A 1009 51.10 -0.17 50.94
N LEU A 1010 51.57 -1.40 51.10
CA LEU A 1010 52.98 -1.73 51.27
C LEU A 1010 53.53 -2.18 49.92
N GLY A 1011 54.69 -1.67 49.53
CA GLY A 1011 55.29 -2.03 48.26
C GLY A 1011 56.81 -2.20 48.33
N ALA A 1012 57.34 -3.05 47.48
CA ALA A 1012 58.77 -3.23 47.27
C ALA A 1012 59.11 -3.47 45.79
N PHE A 1013 60.31 -3.12 45.37
CA PHE A 1013 60.84 -3.50 44.06
C PHE A 1013 62.33 -3.79 44.15
N GLY A 1014 62.82 -4.65 43.26
CA GLY A 1014 64.24 -4.99 43.14
C GLY A 1014 64.59 -5.37 41.71
N GLU A 1015 65.80 -5.06 41.28
CA GLU A 1015 66.28 -5.30 39.92
C GLU A 1015 67.79 -5.56 39.95
N ILE A 1016 68.22 -6.59 39.23
CA ILE A 1016 69.62 -6.92 38.97
C ILE A 1016 69.84 -6.97 37.46
N GLY A 1017 70.96 -6.42 36.98
CA GLY A 1017 71.28 -6.40 35.57
C GLY A 1017 72.76 -6.21 35.29
N LYS A 1018 73.11 -6.28 34.01
CA LYS A 1018 74.49 -6.07 33.54
C LYS A 1018 74.50 -4.96 32.52
N ARG A 1019 75.54 -4.13 32.55
CA ARG A 1019 75.78 -3.09 31.57
C ARG A 1019 76.70 -3.54 30.47
N LEU A 1020 76.26 -3.39 29.23
CA LEU A 1020 77.01 -3.76 28.04
C LEU A 1020 77.09 -2.55 27.11
N ASP A 1021 78.27 -2.27 26.58
CA ASP A 1021 78.44 -1.36 25.44
C ASP A 1021 78.50 -2.20 24.17
N VAL A 1022 77.53 -2.01 23.27
CA VAL A 1022 77.40 -2.74 22.01
C VAL A 1022 77.23 -1.72 20.88
N ALA A 1023 78.26 -1.57 20.05
CA ALA A 1023 78.25 -0.65 18.89
C ALA A 1023 77.85 0.80 19.25
N GLY A 1024 78.28 1.30 20.42
CA GLY A 1024 77.98 2.66 20.90
C GLY A 1024 76.60 2.80 21.54
N PHE A 1025 75.89 1.69 21.78
CA PHE A 1025 74.67 1.65 22.60
C PHE A 1025 74.97 1.02 23.95
N ASN A 1026 74.48 1.67 25.01
CA ASN A 1026 74.41 1.08 26.35
C ASN A 1026 73.18 0.17 26.42
N VAL A 1027 73.42 -1.12 26.54
CA VAL A 1027 72.42 -2.18 26.63
C VAL A 1027 72.45 -2.75 28.05
N ASP A 1028 71.37 -2.54 28.79
CA ASP A 1028 71.21 -2.92 30.18
C ASP A 1028 70.11 -3.99 30.30
N PRO A 1029 70.38 -5.28 30.05
CA PRO A 1029 69.46 -6.36 30.38
C PRO A 1029 69.33 -6.51 31.89
N SER A 1030 68.12 -6.82 32.35
CA SER A 1030 67.81 -6.96 33.77
C SER A 1030 66.70 -7.96 34.08
N VAL A 1031 66.75 -8.48 35.30
CA VAL A 1031 65.71 -9.31 35.92
C VAL A 1031 65.35 -8.68 37.26
N GLY A 1032 64.08 -8.65 37.61
CA GLY A 1032 63.62 -8.01 38.82
C GLY A 1032 62.30 -8.55 39.35
N VAL A 1033 61.89 -7.99 40.48
CA VAL A 1033 60.62 -8.26 41.14
C VAL A 1033 59.94 -6.96 41.56
N ARG A 1034 58.61 -6.94 41.54
CA ARG A 1034 57.79 -5.85 42.06
C ARG A 1034 56.64 -6.42 42.88
N LEU A 1035 56.52 -5.93 44.11
CA LEU A 1035 55.52 -6.35 45.08
C LEU A 1035 54.68 -5.14 45.52
N ALA A 1036 53.37 -5.32 45.62
CA ALA A 1036 52.46 -4.35 46.20
C ALA A 1036 51.29 -5.05 46.89
N SER A 1037 51.00 -4.72 48.14
CA SER A 1037 49.88 -5.25 48.90
C SER A 1037 49.05 -4.11 49.46
N THR A 1038 47.82 -3.98 48.97
CA THR A 1038 46.88 -2.89 49.25
C THR A 1038 45.70 -3.42 50.06
N ARG A 1039 45.29 -2.67 51.08
CA ARG A 1039 44.08 -2.92 51.87
C ARG A 1039 43.31 -1.62 52.10
N LEU A 1040 42.04 -1.61 51.71
CA LEU A 1040 41.07 -0.55 52.01
C LEU A 1040 40.07 -1.05 53.06
N ASN A 1041 39.69 -0.18 54.00
CA ASN A 1041 38.72 -0.51 55.05
C ASN A 1041 37.29 -0.61 54.48
N ALA A 1042 36.44 -1.37 55.17
CA ALA A 1042 34.99 -1.36 54.92
C ALA A 1042 34.39 0.01 55.26
N PHE A 1043 33.30 0.38 54.60
CA PHE A 1043 32.59 1.64 54.84
C PHE A 1043 31.11 1.51 54.45
N ASP A 1044 30.32 2.45 54.94
CA ASP A 1044 28.89 2.55 54.64
C ASP A 1044 28.65 3.72 53.68
N GLU A 1045 27.81 3.50 52.66
CA GLU A 1045 27.34 4.57 51.77
C GLU A 1045 26.11 5.26 52.33
N THR A 1046 26.09 6.59 52.31
CA THR A 1046 24.96 7.41 52.73
C THR A 1046 24.27 8.06 51.53
N ASN A 1047 22.95 8.24 51.62
CA ASN A 1047 22.19 9.01 50.64
C ASN A 1047 22.45 10.51 50.85
N ARG A 1048 22.82 11.24 49.77
CA ARG A 1048 23.03 12.69 49.81
C ARG A 1048 21.74 13.49 49.66
N ASP A 1049 20.70 12.89 49.09
CA ASP A 1049 19.44 13.57 48.78
C ASP A 1049 18.47 13.57 49.98
N GLY A 1050 18.84 12.94 51.10
CA GLY A 1050 18.05 12.92 52.35
C GLY A 1050 18.28 11.67 53.18
N ALA A 1051 17.37 11.40 54.12
CA ALA A 1051 17.33 10.13 54.85
C ALA A 1051 16.85 9.01 53.92
N GLY A 1052 17.55 7.87 53.89
CA GLY A 1052 17.16 6.73 53.07
C GLY A 1052 18.19 5.60 53.08
N ASN A 1053 17.74 4.38 52.81
CA ASN A 1053 18.51 3.13 52.90
C ASN A 1053 18.93 2.57 51.52
N ASP A 1054 19.02 3.44 50.49
CA ASP A 1054 19.41 3.07 49.12
C ASP A 1054 20.92 2.76 48.95
N GLY A 1055 21.72 3.03 50.00
CA GLY A 1055 23.17 2.77 50.01
C GLY A 1055 23.55 1.30 50.18
N LEU A 1056 24.86 1.03 50.11
CA LEU A 1056 25.44 -0.27 50.47
C LEU A 1056 26.27 -0.17 51.74
N LYS A 1057 26.32 -1.27 52.48
CA LYS A 1057 27.46 -1.57 53.36
C LYS A 1057 28.54 -2.22 52.51
N VAL A 1058 29.62 -1.49 52.27
CA VAL A 1058 30.71 -1.88 51.38
C VAL A 1058 31.80 -2.56 52.18
N GLY A 1059 32.11 -3.82 51.84
CA GLY A 1059 33.14 -4.61 52.51
C GLY A 1059 34.55 -4.08 52.29
N ALA A 1060 35.49 -4.56 53.11
CA ALA A 1060 36.90 -4.26 52.95
C ALA A 1060 37.45 -4.84 51.64
N GLN A 1061 38.35 -4.11 50.98
CA GLN A 1061 38.96 -4.53 49.70
C GLN A 1061 40.43 -4.81 49.91
N SER A 1062 40.92 -5.93 49.36
CA SER A 1062 42.34 -6.28 49.38
C SER A 1062 42.82 -6.66 47.99
N GLN A 1063 43.97 -6.12 47.61
CA GLN A 1063 44.62 -6.41 46.33
C GLN A 1063 46.12 -6.62 46.57
N THR A 1064 46.62 -7.80 46.18
CA THR A 1064 48.05 -8.11 46.23
C THR A 1064 48.55 -8.38 44.83
N SER A 1065 49.65 -7.73 44.47
CA SER A 1065 50.37 -7.88 43.21
C SER A 1065 51.80 -8.32 43.51
N ALA A 1066 52.24 -9.35 42.81
CA ALA A 1066 53.60 -9.87 42.85
C ALA A 1066 54.02 -10.18 41.43
N ARG A 1067 55.01 -9.43 40.92
CA ARG A 1067 55.44 -9.51 39.53
C ARG A 1067 56.91 -9.85 39.41
N SER A 1068 57.25 -10.79 38.53
CA SER A 1068 58.60 -10.89 37.98
C SER A 1068 58.74 -9.95 36.79
N VAL A 1069 59.90 -9.33 36.62
CA VAL A 1069 60.18 -8.37 35.55
C VAL A 1069 61.40 -8.84 34.77
N LEU A 1070 61.28 -8.96 33.45
CA LEU A 1070 62.39 -9.15 32.52
C LEU A 1070 62.50 -7.90 31.67
N GLY A 1071 63.60 -7.17 31.80
CA GLY A 1071 63.79 -5.86 31.18
C GLY A 1071 65.02 -5.79 30.30
N VAL A 1072 64.96 -4.92 29.29
CA VAL A 1072 66.15 -4.41 28.61
C VAL A 1072 66.01 -2.91 28.47
N ARG A 1073 67.06 -2.17 28.84
CA ARG A 1073 67.16 -0.74 28.59
C ARG A 1073 68.25 -0.45 27.58
N LEU A 1074 67.92 0.33 26.58
CA LEU A 1074 68.80 0.83 25.53
C LEU A 1074 68.97 2.33 25.71
N SER A 1075 70.20 2.82 25.67
CA SER A 1075 70.47 4.26 25.68
C SER A 1075 71.73 4.58 24.89
N ARG A 1076 71.82 5.80 24.37
CA ARG A 1076 72.97 6.28 23.62
C ARG A 1076 73.13 7.78 23.80
N ASP A 1077 74.34 8.24 24.00
CA ASP A 1077 74.65 9.67 23.96
C ASP A 1077 74.68 10.10 22.49
N VAL A 1078 73.80 11.04 22.10
CA VAL A 1078 73.58 11.41 20.68
C VAL A 1078 74.04 12.83 20.34
N ILE A 1079 74.11 13.71 21.34
CA ILE A 1079 74.58 15.09 21.19
C ILE A 1079 75.41 15.43 22.42
N ASP A 1080 76.63 15.89 22.19
CA ASP A 1080 77.47 16.55 23.18
C ASP A 1080 77.58 18.04 22.83
N PHE A 1081 77.37 18.91 23.82
CA PHE A 1081 77.52 20.36 23.69
C PHE A 1081 78.33 20.90 24.86
N ASP A 1082 78.80 22.15 24.77
CA ASP A 1082 79.68 22.72 25.80
C ASP A 1082 78.97 22.72 27.17
N GLY A 1083 79.45 21.84 28.06
CA GLY A 1083 78.91 21.63 29.40
C GLY A 1083 77.74 20.65 29.54
N GLY A 1084 77.35 19.87 28.53
CA GLY A 1084 76.20 18.96 28.66
C GLY A 1084 76.05 17.89 27.57
N LYS A 1085 75.08 16.99 27.76
CA LYS A 1085 74.79 15.88 26.84
C LYS A 1085 73.32 15.49 26.77
N VAL A 1086 72.92 14.90 25.65
CA VAL A 1086 71.56 14.39 25.39
C VAL A 1086 71.61 12.87 25.21
N THR A 1087 70.81 12.15 26.01
CA THR A 1087 70.76 10.68 26.04
C THR A 1087 69.32 10.18 25.86
N PRO A 1088 68.87 9.86 24.64
CA PRO A 1088 67.65 9.09 24.42
C PRO A 1088 67.74 7.70 25.07
N MET A 1089 66.60 7.23 25.56
CA MET A 1089 66.46 5.97 26.28
C MET A 1089 65.17 5.25 25.88
N LEU A 1090 65.27 3.94 25.65
CA LEU A 1090 64.14 3.03 25.47
C LEU A 1090 64.28 1.88 26.48
N ARG A 1091 63.26 1.62 27.28
CA ARG A 1091 63.16 0.42 28.10
C ARG A 1091 61.99 -0.43 27.63
N LEU A 1092 62.26 -1.70 27.39
CA LEU A 1092 61.22 -2.71 27.13
C LEU A 1092 61.22 -3.67 28.32
N ALA A 1093 60.03 -3.98 28.85
CA ALA A 1093 59.88 -4.92 29.95
C ALA A 1093 58.70 -5.86 29.73
N TYR A 1094 58.91 -7.13 30.06
CA TYR A 1094 57.87 -8.13 30.25
C TYR A 1094 57.70 -8.40 31.74
N GLU A 1095 56.48 -8.31 32.24
CA GLU A 1095 56.15 -8.63 33.63
C GLU A 1095 55.11 -9.75 33.68
N HIS A 1096 55.27 -10.68 34.61
CA HIS A 1096 54.28 -11.73 34.86
C HIS A 1096 53.68 -11.59 36.27
N GLU A 1097 52.36 -11.48 36.37
CA GLU A 1097 51.60 -11.31 37.62
C GLU A 1097 51.19 -12.64 38.25
N PHE A 1098 51.73 -12.91 39.44
CA PHE A 1098 51.42 -14.10 40.25
C PHE A 1098 50.21 -13.89 41.18
N GLY A 1099 49.81 -12.65 41.45
CA GLY A 1099 48.66 -12.31 42.30
C GLY A 1099 47.29 -12.54 41.65
N ASN A 1100 46.23 -12.15 42.36
CA ASN A 1100 44.86 -12.22 41.84
C ASN A 1100 44.65 -11.17 40.74
N THR A 1101 44.22 -11.61 39.56
CA THR A 1101 43.99 -10.73 38.41
C THR A 1101 42.56 -10.25 38.24
N GLN A 1102 41.66 -10.64 39.15
CA GLN A 1102 40.29 -10.17 39.19
C GLN A 1102 39.98 -9.69 40.61
N THR A 1103 39.52 -8.45 40.72
CA THR A 1103 39.07 -7.89 41.99
C THR A 1103 37.68 -8.43 42.35
N SER A 1104 37.44 -8.58 43.65
CA SER A 1104 36.14 -8.97 44.20
C SER A 1104 35.81 -8.05 45.38
N LEU A 1105 34.55 -7.64 45.49
CA LEU A 1105 34.06 -6.79 46.56
C LEU A 1105 32.75 -7.38 47.09
N THR A 1106 32.71 -7.67 48.39
CA THR A 1106 31.50 -8.16 49.06
C THR A 1106 30.74 -6.99 49.67
N ASN A 1107 29.48 -6.83 49.27
CA ASN A 1107 28.57 -5.77 49.68
C ASN A 1107 27.32 -6.37 50.33
N SER A 1108 26.57 -5.56 51.08
CA SER A 1108 25.19 -5.89 51.45
C SER A 1108 24.30 -4.64 51.32
N LEU A 1109 23.09 -4.82 50.80
CA LEU A 1109 22.05 -3.79 50.88
C LEU A 1109 21.60 -3.63 52.34
N TYR A 1110 21.20 -2.41 52.73
CA TYR A 1110 20.71 -2.17 54.09
C TYR A 1110 19.53 -3.08 54.43
N GLY A 1111 19.61 -3.79 55.55
CA GLY A 1111 18.57 -4.70 56.02
C GLY A 1111 18.39 -6.00 55.23
N ALA A 1112 19.11 -6.19 54.11
CA ALA A 1112 18.99 -7.39 53.30
C ALA A 1112 19.46 -8.65 54.03
N PRO A 1113 18.83 -9.81 53.76
CA PRO A 1113 19.10 -11.05 54.49
C PRO A 1113 20.47 -11.66 54.17
N ARG A 1114 21.07 -11.31 53.03
CA ARG A 1114 22.32 -11.91 52.52
C ARG A 1114 23.27 -10.83 52.00
N ALA A 1115 24.56 -11.02 52.23
CA ALA A 1115 25.60 -10.27 51.52
C ALA A 1115 25.85 -10.90 50.14
N PHE A 1116 26.38 -10.12 49.20
CA PHE A 1116 26.68 -10.57 47.84
C PHE A 1116 28.03 -10.03 47.37
N SER A 1117 28.68 -10.73 46.43
CA SER A 1117 29.99 -10.33 45.90
C SER A 1117 29.90 -9.90 44.45
N VAL A 1118 30.39 -8.71 44.16
CA VAL A 1118 30.60 -8.21 42.79
C VAL A 1118 32.04 -8.42 42.36
N LYS A 1119 32.23 -8.78 41.10
CA LYS A 1119 33.55 -9.03 40.50
C LYS A 1119 33.88 -7.93 39.50
N GLY A 1120 35.12 -7.47 39.52
CA GLY A 1120 35.66 -6.53 38.54
C GLY A 1120 36.10 -7.20 37.25
N ALA A 1121 36.72 -6.41 36.37
CA ALA A 1121 37.33 -6.90 35.14
C ALA A 1121 38.42 -7.94 35.45
N LYS A 1122 38.38 -9.09 34.77
CA LYS A 1122 39.45 -10.10 34.86
C LYS A 1122 40.58 -9.70 33.92
N LEU A 1123 41.73 -9.37 34.48
CA LEU A 1123 42.89 -8.89 33.73
C LEU A 1123 43.86 -10.03 33.41
N GLY A 1124 44.65 -9.85 32.35
CA GLY A 1124 45.73 -10.75 31.97
C GLY A 1124 46.88 -10.74 32.98
N ARG A 1125 47.62 -11.85 33.06
CA ARG A 1125 48.81 -11.96 33.92
C ARG A 1125 50.03 -11.31 33.31
N ASP A 1126 50.14 -11.33 31.99
CA ASP A 1126 51.32 -10.87 31.26
C ASP A 1126 51.19 -9.40 30.88
N VAL A 1127 52.14 -8.58 31.33
CA VAL A 1127 52.21 -7.14 31.08
C VAL A 1127 53.43 -6.84 30.23
N PHE A 1128 53.23 -6.16 29.10
CA PHE A 1128 54.31 -5.61 28.29
C PHE A 1128 54.36 -4.10 28.48
N THR A 1129 55.52 -3.59 28.85
CA THR A 1129 55.76 -2.16 29.08
C THR A 1129 56.85 -1.64 28.15
N ALA A 1130 56.62 -0.48 27.57
CA ALA A 1130 57.60 0.29 26.82
C ALA A 1130 57.71 1.69 27.42
N ASP A 1131 58.90 2.04 27.90
CA ASP A 1131 59.23 3.38 28.39
C ASP A 1131 60.16 4.06 27.38
N LEU A 1132 59.77 5.24 26.90
CA LEU A 1132 60.59 6.06 25.99
C LEU A 1132 60.87 7.39 26.66
N GLY A 1133 62.13 7.81 26.71
CA GLY A 1133 62.48 9.09 27.33
C GLY A 1133 63.80 9.66 26.83
N VAL A 1134 64.08 10.88 27.26
CA VAL A 1134 65.30 11.61 26.97
C VAL A 1134 65.84 12.19 28.27
N ASP A 1135 67.10 11.86 28.58
CA ASP A 1135 67.87 12.50 29.63
C ASP A 1135 68.69 13.66 29.05
N LEU A 1136 68.59 14.83 29.67
CA LEU A 1136 69.31 16.06 29.34
C LEU A 1136 70.20 16.41 30.52
N GLN A 1137 71.52 16.35 30.33
CA GLN A 1137 72.47 16.90 31.29
C GLN A 1137 72.77 18.35 30.92
N LEU A 1138 72.24 19.28 31.71
CA LEU A 1138 72.39 20.72 31.50
C LEU A 1138 73.37 21.25 32.55
N LYS A 1139 74.62 21.55 32.15
CA LYS A 1139 75.74 21.80 33.07
C LYS A 1139 76.08 20.55 33.91
N LYS A 1140 77.26 20.52 34.54
CA LYS A 1140 77.71 19.34 35.31
C LYS A 1140 76.81 18.97 36.51
N ARG A 1141 75.94 19.89 36.98
CA ARG A 1141 75.14 19.74 38.23
C ARG A 1141 73.65 19.52 38.05
N PHE A 1142 73.05 19.75 36.88
CA PHE A 1142 71.60 19.64 36.67
C PHE A 1142 71.23 18.64 35.57
N ASN A 1143 70.26 17.77 35.86
CA ASN A 1143 69.78 16.74 34.95
C ASN A 1143 68.25 16.82 34.85
N LEU A 1144 67.72 16.76 33.64
CA LEU A 1144 66.29 16.74 33.34
C LEU A 1144 65.96 15.48 32.54
N HIS A 1145 64.91 14.77 32.93
CA HIS A 1145 64.37 13.62 32.21
C HIS A 1145 62.94 13.91 31.78
N VAL A 1146 62.62 13.65 30.53
CA VAL A 1146 61.25 13.69 30.01
C VAL A 1146 60.97 12.36 29.33
N GLY A 1147 59.85 11.72 29.68
CA GLY A 1147 59.53 10.42 29.13
C GLY A 1147 58.06 10.07 29.19
N GLY A 1148 57.67 9.09 28.37
CA GLY A 1148 56.36 8.47 28.32
C GLY A 1148 56.47 6.97 28.50
N ASN A 1149 55.44 6.37 29.08
CA ASN A 1149 55.34 4.94 29.26
C ASN A 1149 54.00 4.41 28.72
N VAL A 1150 54.04 3.26 28.08
CA VAL A 1150 52.86 2.50 27.65
C VAL A 1150 52.96 1.11 28.27
N SER A 1151 51.91 0.64 28.93
CA SER A 1151 51.81 -0.75 29.37
C SER A 1151 50.53 -1.40 28.88
N VAL A 1152 50.63 -2.63 28.42
CA VAL A 1152 49.51 -3.41 27.89
C VAL A 1152 49.48 -4.81 28.49
N ARG A 1153 48.29 -5.25 28.86
CA ARG A 1153 47.97 -6.65 29.16
C ARG A 1153 46.57 -6.96 28.62
N GLN A 1154 46.19 -8.23 28.59
CA GLN A 1154 44.80 -8.57 28.26
C GLN A 1154 43.85 -7.84 29.22
N GLY A 1155 42.88 -7.11 28.68
CA GLY A 1155 41.89 -6.35 29.46
C GLY A 1155 42.38 -5.03 30.05
N GLU A 1156 43.63 -4.58 29.85
CA GLU A 1156 44.10 -3.28 30.35
C GLU A 1156 45.12 -2.62 29.42
N ARG A 1157 44.97 -1.30 29.25
CA ARG A 1157 45.95 -0.44 28.57
C ARG A 1157 46.19 0.80 29.42
N ALA A 1158 47.44 1.08 29.74
CA ALA A 1158 47.83 2.31 30.42
C ALA A 1158 48.81 3.10 29.57
N VAL A 1159 48.64 4.42 29.57
CA VAL A 1159 49.55 5.38 28.96
C VAL A 1159 49.82 6.47 29.98
N GLY A 1160 51.08 6.81 30.17
CA GLY A 1160 51.51 7.87 31.07
C GLY A 1160 52.67 8.66 30.49
N GLY A 1161 52.89 9.83 31.05
CA GLY A 1161 54.02 10.70 30.74
C GLY A 1161 54.46 11.46 31.98
N GLY A 1162 55.72 11.81 32.04
CA GLY A 1162 56.28 12.49 33.19
C GLY A 1162 57.56 13.25 32.90
N ILE A 1163 57.89 14.10 33.85
CA ILE A 1163 59.11 14.89 33.91
C ILE A 1163 59.79 14.65 35.25
N SER A 1164 61.11 14.55 35.26
CA SER A 1164 61.86 14.58 36.51
C SER A 1164 63.12 15.43 36.38
N ALA A 1165 63.46 16.12 37.45
CA ALA A 1165 64.62 17.01 37.52
C ALA A 1165 65.48 16.60 38.71
N LYS A 1166 66.80 16.73 38.56
CA LYS A 1166 67.80 16.40 39.57
C LYS A 1166 68.84 17.51 39.62
N TYR A 1167 69.19 17.92 40.84
CA TYR A 1167 70.28 18.85 41.11
C TYR A 1167 71.29 18.20 42.06
N ARG A 1168 72.57 18.26 41.70
CA ARG A 1168 73.69 17.81 42.55
C ARG A 1168 74.27 19.03 43.29
N PHE A 1169 74.34 18.94 44.62
CA PHE A 1169 74.85 20.00 45.49
C PHE A 1169 76.37 19.99 45.56
#